data_AF-K6YGC5-F1
#
_entry.id   AF-K6YGC5-F1
#
_cell.length_a   1.000
_cell.length_b   1.000
_cell.length_c   1.000
_cell.angle_alpha   90.00
_cell.angle_beta   90.00
_cell.angle_gamma   90.00
#
_symmetry.space_group_name_H-M   'P 1'
#
loop_
_entity.id
_entity.type
_entity.pdbx_description
1 polymer ?
#
loop_
_entity_poly.entity_id
_entity_poly.type
_entity_poly.pdbx_seq_one_letter_code
_entity_poly.pdbx_strand_id
1 'polypeptide(L)'
;MSGWLVLLTLALLVWHLIAQVLPLTRDVSVKPHYQFAIASDETILHLGDVINRVPVITLDKDCRVNFYTQADNDPSPKLTKTKIMPLLCTDQVKVKVYEGQLYLAILSHAGILRIEKLNQVDKQLFPELEMTLAVAEASLSSTISQFDFQLSTNLIMLSVRQENTWKVYSVDGRSKEEINSTQISDAKHLKLLPRIAKFIYVKDKKLTTQDVLTGSVNNIAFNREIANLNVFPSQRSLFIGLKDKTLQKWGIVNNQGTLVFQPIYFITKETYARHILIHQTENAAFILNEKNQLEIMNHVTGEQVSDGFINNMGSLIQLSQNYVYTNNRNAIDTWKIESISGVNTFQSLWGKNTYEGYSEQDYVWQTTSAGDYQETKYSLVPLVIGSLKASLLALLIAVPLALSAAIYTAFFAPVKLRNWIKPSIEILEAIPSVVLGFIAAIWLAPLAEQFILSLLLFVVMIPLVLFLFALLHHPLVERLPQQFKQGWELPIASILLVALGFFVYMVTDSITVASSNLQDHWLIPIDKLENMNKSTIVVALALGIAIVPSIYSLAEDAIYEVPHSLKQASLALGATKLQTLRNVVLILAYPGILSAVALGLGRAFGETMIVLMVTGNTPVANWDFLSGLRTLTANLAIELPESEVGSSHYQILFLTALVLFSFTFVLNTLAELLRQWLRKNYQHG
;
A
#
# COMPACT_ATOMS: atom_id res chain seq x y z
N MET A 1 33.06 -25.73 13.46
CA MET A 1 32.74 -25.48 12.03
C MET A 1 31.27 -25.10 11.80
N SER A 2 30.29 -25.63 12.53
CA SER A 2 28.86 -25.31 12.34
C SER A 2 28.48 -23.84 12.57
N GLY A 3 29.02 -23.18 13.61
CA GLY A 3 28.66 -21.79 13.93
C GLY A 3 29.07 -20.76 12.87
N TRP A 4 30.23 -20.94 12.23
CA TRP A 4 30.70 -20.03 11.18
C TRP A 4 29.83 -20.10 9.93
N LEU A 5 29.33 -21.30 9.60
CA LEU A 5 28.45 -21.51 8.45
C LEU A 5 27.11 -20.79 8.66
N VAL A 6 26.55 -20.81 9.87
CA VAL A 6 25.32 -20.08 10.22
C VAL A 6 25.51 -18.56 10.15
N LEU A 7 26.66 -18.05 10.61
CA LEU A 7 26.97 -16.62 10.50
C LEU A 7 27.14 -16.19 9.03
N LEU A 8 27.77 -17.03 8.22
CA LEU A 8 27.94 -16.78 6.79
C LEU A 8 26.60 -16.80 6.05
N THR A 9 25.71 -17.74 6.35
CA THR A 9 24.37 -17.76 5.73
C THR A 9 23.56 -16.54 6.14
N LEU A 10 23.59 -16.15 7.42
CA LEU A 10 22.94 -14.92 7.88
C LEU A 10 23.50 -13.68 7.17
N ALA A 11 24.82 -13.56 7.06
CA ALA A 11 25.46 -12.45 6.37
C ALA A 11 25.07 -12.40 4.88
N LEU A 12 25.00 -13.54 4.20
CA LEU A 12 24.53 -13.63 2.81
C LEU A 12 23.07 -13.22 2.66
N LEU A 13 22.20 -13.63 3.59
CA LEU A 13 20.78 -13.24 3.58
C LEU A 13 20.61 -11.73 3.79
N VAL A 14 21.31 -11.17 4.78
CA VAL A 14 21.28 -9.72 5.05
C VAL A 14 21.85 -8.94 3.86
N TRP A 15 22.95 -9.41 3.28
CA TRP A 15 23.52 -8.82 2.07
C TRP A 15 22.53 -8.86 0.90
N HIS A 16 21.84 -9.98 0.71
CA HIS A 16 20.82 -10.10 -0.34
C HIS A 16 19.66 -9.12 -0.12
N LEU A 17 19.14 -9.01 1.11
CA LEU A 17 18.10 -8.02 1.45
C LEU A 17 18.56 -6.60 1.11
N ILE A 18 19.77 -6.22 1.53
CA ILE A 18 20.33 -4.89 1.24
C ILE A 18 20.52 -4.66 -0.26
N ALA A 19 21.02 -5.67 -0.99
CA ALA A 19 21.25 -5.58 -2.43
C ALA A 19 19.96 -5.35 -3.22
N GLN A 20 18.84 -5.96 -2.80
CA GLN A 20 17.53 -5.76 -3.43
C GLN A 20 16.93 -4.38 -3.12
N VAL A 21 17.28 -3.79 -1.97
CA VAL A 21 16.82 -2.45 -1.55
C VAL A 21 17.66 -1.34 -2.18
N LEU A 22 18.92 -1.60 -2.52
CA LEU A 22 19.87 -0.61 -3.01
C LEU A 22 19.38 0.25 -4.20
N PRO A 23 18.61 -0.26 -5.18
CA PRO A 23 18.10 0.58 -6.26
C PRO A 23 17.13 1.69 -5.78
N LEU A 24 16.46 1.51 -4.64
CA LEU A 24 15.58 2.53 -4.05
C LEU A 24 16.36 3.74 -3.50
N THR A 25 17.65 3.58 -3.17
CA THR A 25 18.48 4.67 -2.63
C THR A 25 19.35 5.34 -3.69
N ARG A 26 19.32 4.83 -4.94
CA ARG A 26 20.06 5.42 -6.05
C ARG A 26 19.23 6.48 -6.73
N ASP A 27 19.87 7.57 -7.10
CA ASP A 27 19.25 8.60 -7.92
C ASP A 27 18.83 8.03 -9.27
N VAL A 28 17.64 8.42 -9.71
CA VAL A 28 17.11 8.04 -11.03
C VAL A 28 17.97 8.74 -12.07
N SER A 29 18.54 7.99 -13.01
CA SER A 29 19.39 8.58 -14.05
C SER A 29 18.91 8.19 -15.44
N VAL A 30 19.08 9.11 -16.38
CA VAL A 30 18.70 8.92 -17.78
C VAL A 30 19.97 8.91 -18.61
N LYS A 31 20.27 7.77 -19.24
CA LYS A 31 21.49 7.57 -20.04
C LYS A 31 21.15 7.34 -21.51
N PRO A 32 21.96 7.86 -22.45
CA PRO A 32 21.78 7.56 -23.86
C PRO A 32 21.95 6.06 -24.11
N HIS A 33 21.08 5.46 -24.93
CA HIS A 33 21.08 4.02 -25.21
C HIS A 33 21.36 3.70 -26.68
N TYR A 34 20.37 3.85 -27.55
CA TYR A 34 20.49 3.64 -29.00
C TYR A 34 19.93 4.83 -29.79
N GLN A 35 20.47 5.01 -31.00
CA GLN A 35 19.96 5.93 -31.99
C GLN A 35 19.51 5.14 -33.22
N PHE A 36 18.26 5.32 -33.62
CA PHE A 36 17.67 4.66 -34.79
C PHE A 36 17.52 5.68 -35.92
N ALA A 37 18.15 5.44 -37.06
CA ALA A 37 18.02 6.32 -38.22
C ALA A 37 16.63 6.19 -38.87
N ILE A 38 16.07 7.32 -39.31
CA ILE A 38 14.82 7.41 -40.07
C ILE A 38 15.09 8.23 -41.35
N ALA A 39 14.31 7.98 -42.40
CA ALA A 39 14.37 8.77 -43.61
C ALA A 39 14.12 10.27 -43.32
N SER A 40 14.96 11.14 -43.89
CA SER A 40 15.02 12.57 -43.55
C SER A 40 13.81 13.41 -43.97
N ASP A 41 12.88 12.82 -44.72
CA ASP A 41 11.72 13.47 -45.33
C ASP A 41 10.38 13.03 -44.73
N GLU A 42 10.39 12.15 -43.75
CA GLU A 42 9.17 11.64 -43.09
C GLU A 42 8.85 12.40 -41.80
N THR A 43 7.57 12.69 -41.58
CA THR A 43 7.07 13.31 -40.35
C THR A 43 6.64 12.25 -39.35
N ILE A 44 7.14 12.30 -38.11
CA ILE A 44 6.79 11.30 -37.09
C ILE A 44 5.41 11.62 -36.52
N LEU A 45 4.47 10.67 -36.61
CA LEU A 45 3.14 10.76 -36.02
C LEU A 45 3.10 10.18 -34.60
N HIS A 46 3.84 9.10 -34.36
CA HIS A 46 3.89 8.43 -33.05
C HIS A 46 5.26 7.81 -32.80
N LEU A 47 5.80 8.04 -31.60
CA LEU A 47 7.02 7.40 -31.11
C LEU A 47 6.65 6.11 -30.39
N GLY A 48 6.65 4.99 -31.10
CA GLY A 48 6.47 3.68 -30.48
C GLY A 48 7.64 3.30 -29.57
N ASP A 49 7.37 2.41 -28.62
CA ASP A 49 8.40 1.70 -27.86
C ASP A 49 9.12 0.69 -28.78
N VAL A 50 10.14 1.17 -29.49
CA VAL A 50 10.91 0.39 -30.47
C VAL A 50 11.52 -0.87 -29.83
N ILE A 51 11.89 -0.79 -28.56
CA ILE A 51 12.60 -1.84 -27.82
C ILE A 51 11.62 -2.98 -27.51
N ASN A 52 10.40 -2.63 -27.09
CA ASN A 52 9.29 -3.57 -26.89
C ASN A 52 8.49 -3.82 -28.19
N ARG A 53 9.06 -3.49 -29.36
CA ARG A 53 8.51 -3.77 -30.70
C ARG A 53 7.18 -3.09 -31.01
N VAL A 54 6.84 -2.03 -30.28
CA VAL A 54 5.74 -1.14 -30.63
C VAL A 54 6.21 -0.25 -31.78
N PRO A 55 5.48 -0.23 -32.91
CA PRO A 55 5.93 0.44 -34.13
C PRO A 55 6.03 1.95 -33.96
N VAL A 56 7.07 2.54 -34.56
CA VAL A 56 7.11 3.98 -34.83
C VAL A 56 6.30 4.23 -36.09
N ILE A 57 5.43 5.24 -36.04
CA ILE A 57 4.53 5.56 -37.14
C ILE A 57 4.91 6.92 -37.70
N THR A 58 5.15 6.96 -39.00
CA THR A 58 5.56 8.17 -39.72
C THR A 58 4.67 8.41 -40.94
N LEU A 59 4.53 9.66 -41.35
CA LEU A 59 3.84 10.08 -42.56
C LEU A 59 4.86 10.65 -43.55
N ASP A 60 4.92 10.03 -44.72
CA ASP A 60 5.77 10.43 -45.84
C ASP A 60 5.15 11.59 -46.63
N LYS A 61 5.94 12.28 -47.47
CA LYS A 61 5.50 13.35 -48.38
C LYS A 61 4.48 12.90 -49.41
N ASP A 62 4.55 11.63 -49.80
CA ASP A 62 3.56 10.97 -50.66
C ASP A 62 2.29 10.54 -49.90
N CYS A 63 2.10 11.03 -48.67
CA CYS A 63 0.92 10.80 -47.83
C CYS A 63 0.70 9.31 -47.53
N ARG A 64 1.80 8.59 -47.34
CA ARG A 64 1.81 7.19 -46.94
C ARG A 64 2.19 7.08 -45.47
N VAL A 65 1.40 6.34 -44.69
CA VAL A 65 1.73 6.01 -43.31
C VAL A 65 2.64 4.80 -43.32
N ASN A 66 3.88 5.01 -42.89
CA ASN A 66 4.90 3.98 -42.78
C ASN A 66 5.00 3.52 -41.32
N PHE A 67 5.07 2.20 -41.14
CA PHE A 67 5.26 1.55 -39.85
C PHE A 67 6.67 1.01 -39.77
N TYR A 68 7.42 1.41 -38.75
CA TYR A 68 8.78 0.97 -38.49
C TYR A 68 8.84 0.12 -37.24
N THR A 69 9.45 -1.07 -37.33
CA THR A 69 9.76 -1.91 -36.18
C THR A 69 11.20 -2.35 -36.23
N GLN A 70 11.74 -2.80 -35.09
CA GLN A 70 13.07 -3.41 -35.06
C GLN A 70 13.06 -4.82 -35.69
N ALA A 71 14.11 -5.16 -36.44
CA ALA A 71 14.25 -6.47 -37.09
C ALA A 71 14.56 -7.60 -36.08
N ASP A 72 14.04 -8.80 -36.32
CA ASP A 72 13.94 -9.90 -35.32
C ASP A 72 15.25 -10.52 -34.81
N ASN A 73 16.43 -10.21 -35.38
CA ASN A 73 17.69 -10.90 -35.04
C ASN A 73 18.95 -10.04 -35.20
N ASP A 74 18.83 -8.72 -35.36
CA ASP A 74 19.99 -7.84 -35.52
C ASP A 74 20.19 -7.01 -34.24
N PRO A 75 21.32 -7.16 -33.51
CA PRO A 75 21.67 -6.27 -32.41
C PRO A 75 21.99 -4.85 -32.89
N SER A 76 22.07 -4.61 -34.21
CA SER A 76 22.23 -3.27 -34.76
C SER A 76 20.93 -2.46 -34.69
N PRO A 77 20.99 -1.14 -34.35
CA PRO A 77 19.82 -0.29 -34.19
C PRO A 77 19.23 0.11 -35.56
N LYS A 78 18.66 -0.85 -36.28
CA LYS A 78 18.03 -0.64 -37.58
C LYS A 78 16.54 -0.86 -37.50
N LEU A 79 15.80 0.15 -37.96
CA LEU A 79 14.36 0.08 -38.17
C LEU A 79 14.07 -0.44 -39.58
N THR A 80 13.15 -1.40 -39.69
CA THR A 80 12.65 -1.90 -40.98
C THR A 80 11.22 -1.43 -41.20
N LYS A 81 10.90 -1.02 -42.43
CA LYS A 81 9.53 -0.71 -42.84
C LYS A 81 8.73 -2.01 -42.92
N THR A 82 7.72 -2.18 -42.07
CA THR A 82 6.90 -3.40 -42.03
C THR A 82 5.59 -3.28 -42.79
N LYS A 83 5.00 -2.08 -42.83
CA LYS A 83 3.75 -1.82 -43.55
C LYS A 83 3.71 -0.40 -44.08
N ILE A 84 3.03 -0.24 -45.21
CA ILE A 84 2.76 1.05 -45.86
C ILE A 84 1.26 1.13 -46.08
N MET A 85 0.63 2.20 -45.60
CA MET A 85 -0.79 2.48 -45.80
C MET A 85 -0.95 3.79 -46.58
N PRO A 86 -1.44 3.76 -47.82
CA PRO A 86 -1.65 4.98 -48.60
C PRO A 86 -2.87 5.74 -48.05
N LEU A 87 -2.75 7.07 -47.93
CA LEU A 87 -3.84 7.98 -47.58
C LEU A 87 -3.93 9.11 -48.61
N LEU A 88 -5.06 9.82 -48.62
CA LEU A 88 -5.17 11.06 -49.36
C LEU A 88 -4.43 12.16 -48.61
N CYS A 89 -3.68 13.00 -49.31
CA CYS A 89 -2.93 14.12 -48.70
C CYS A 89 -3.80 15.17 -48.00
N THR A 90 -5.10 15.15 -48.28
CA THR A 90 -6.10 16.01 -47.64
C THR A 90 -6.58 15.48 -46.30
N ASP A 91 -6.30 14.22 -45.98
CA ASP A 91 -6.78 13.56 -44.76
C ASP A 91 -5.83 13.87 -43.59
N GLN A 92 -6.41 14.07 -42.41
CA GLN A 92 -5.64 14.27 -41.19
C GLN A 92 -5.57 12.97 -40.39
N VAL A 93 -4.41 12.68 -39.82
CA VAL A 93 -4.16 11.41 -39.11
C VAL A 93 -3.66 11.67 -37.71
N LYS A 94 -4.17 10.92 -36.75
CA LYS A 94 -3.65 10.86 -35.39
C LYS A 94 -3.55 9.44 -34.89
N VAL A 95 -2.54 9.20 -34.08
CA VAL A 95 -2.32 7.92 -33.42
C VAL A 95 -2.40 8.14 -31.91
N LYS A 96 -3.11 7.26 -31.21
CA LYS A 96 -3.04 7.16 -29.74
C LYS A 96 -2.92 5.72 -29.29
N VAL A 97 -2.29 5.54 -28.14
CA VAL A 97 -2.23 4.27 -27.43
C VAL A 97 -3.30 4.27 -26.34
N TYR A 98 -4.10 3.21 -26.28
CA TYR A 98 -5.10 2.98 -25.25
C TYR A 98 -5.02 1.52 -24.79
N GLU A 99 -4.85 1.29 -23.48
CA GLU A 99 -4.69 -0.05 -22.87
C GLU A 99 -3.64 -0.92 -23.59
N GLY A 100 -2.53 -0.31 -24.00
CA GLY A 100 -1.44 -0.98 -24.73
C GLY A 100 -1.73 -1.28 -26.21
N GLN A 101 -2.90 -0.91 -26.73
CA GLN A 101 -3.27 -1.06 -28.14
C GLN A 101 -3.17 0.27 -28.90
N LEU A 102 -2.73 0.21 -30.15
CA LEU A 102 -2.61 1.37 -31.02
C LEU A 102 -3.91 1.62 -31.78
N TYR A 103 -4.36 2.86 -31.75
CA TYR A 103 -5.52 3.33 -32.50
C TYR A 103 -5.10 4.42 -33.48
N LEU A 104 -5.52 4.26 -34.73
CA LEU A 104 -5.31 5.19 -35.83
C LEU A 104 -6.64 5.88 -36.14
N ALA A 105 -6.71 7.19 -35.94
CA ALA A 105 -7.85 8.01 -36.31
C ALA A 105 -7.54 8.78 -37.60
N ILE A 106 -8.34 8.55 -38.63
CA ILE A 106 -8.22 9.16 -39.96
C ILE A 106 -9.44 10.03 -40.16
N LEU A 107 -9.24 11.34 -40.32
CA LEU A 107 -10.28 12.29 -40.64
C LEU A 107 -10.20 12.65 -42.12
N SER A 108 -11.18 12.21 -42.89
CA SER A 108 -11.27 12.51 -44.31
C SER A 108 -11.65 13.97 -44.56
N HIS A 109 -11.21 14.52 -45.68
CA HIS A 109 -11.68 15.82 -46.18
C HIS A 109 -13.22 15.91 -46.30
N ALA A 110 -13.90 14.78 -46.54
CA ALA A 110 -15.36 14.71 -46.57
C ALA A 110 -16.01 14.84 -45.17
N GLY A 111 -15.22 15.04 -44.11
CA GLY A 111 -15.70 15.16 -42.73
C GLY A 111 -16.08 13.84 -42.08
N ILE A 112 -15.60 12.72 -42.63
CA ILE A 112 -15.80 11.38 -42.06
C ILE A 112 -14.57 10.99 -41.25
N LEU A 113 -14.76 10.73 -39.96
CA LEU A 113 -13.74 10.19 -39.08
C LEU A 113 -13.84 8.67 -39.04
N ARG A 114 -12.73 7.99 -39.29
CA ARG A 114 -12.57 6.55 -39.14
C ARG A 114 -11.57 6.27 -38.02
N ILE A 115 -11.97 5.46 -37.04
CA ILE A 115 -11.06 4.99 -35.99
C ILE A 115 -10.78 3.52 -36.27
N GLU A 116 -9.52 3.19 -36.49
CA GLU A 116 -9.03 1.85 -36.76
C GLU A 116 -8.15 1.39 -35.60
N LYS A 117 -8.47 0.24 -35.03
CA LYS A 117 -7.65 -0.46 -34.06
C LYS A 117 -6.57 -1.23 -34.81
N LEU A 118 -5.31 -1.06 -34.45
CA LEU A 118 -4.19 -1.77 -35.06
C LEU A 118 -3.91 -3.05 -34.28
N ASN A 119 -4.39 -4.18 -34.79
CA ASN A 119 -4.08 -5.49 -34.23
C ASN A 119 -2.78 -6.02 -34.80
N GLN A 120 -1.97 -6.63 -33.96
CA GLN A 120 -0.75 -7.30 -34.39
C GLN A 120 -1.00 -8.81 -34.48
N VAL A 121 -1.02 -9.36 -35.69
CA VAL A 121 -1.15 -10.81 -35.96
C VAL A 121 0.08 -11.24 -36.74
N ASP A 122 0.81 -12.26 -36.26
CA ASP A 122 2.05 -12.74 -36.87
C ASP A 122 3.05 -11.62 -37.22
N LYS A 123 3.16 -10.63 -36.33
CA LYS A 123 4.06 -9.46 -36.44
C LYS A 123 3.71 -8.49 -37.58
N GLN A 124 2.59 -8.69 -38.28
CA GLN A 124 2.01 -7.73 -39.20
C GLN A 124 0.87 -6.97 -38.53
N LEU A 125 0.78 -5.67 -38.78
CA LEU A 125 -0.27 -4.80 -38.25
C LEU A 125 -1.47 -4.84 -39.18
N PHE A 126 -2.62 -5.26 -38.68
CA PHE A 126 -3.90 -5.24 -39.40
C PHE A 126 -4.80 -4.17 -38.79
N PRO A 127 -5.20 -3.14 -39.57
CA PRO A 127 -6.23 -2.21 -39.13
C PRO A 127 -7.58 -2.92 -39.13
N GLU A 128 -8.22 -2.95 -37.97
CA GLU A 128 -9.60 -3.35 -37.77
C GLU A 128 -10.44 -2.09 -37.54
N LEU A 129 -11.53 -1.94 -38.29
CA LEU A 129 -12.39 -0.77 -38.16
C LEU A 129 -13.15 -0.82 -36.81
N GLU A 130 -12.85 0.12 -35.92
CA GLU A 130 -13.50 0.23 -34.62
C GLU A 130 -14.80 1.04 -34.73
N MET A 131 -14.77 2.17 -35.44
CA MET A 131 -15.91 3.09 -35.60
C MET A 131 -15.73 4.00 -36.82
N THR A 132 -16.85 4.43 -37.40
CA THR A 132 -16.90 5.54 -38.37
C THR A 132 -17.94 6.56 -37.91
N LEU A 133 -17.58 7.85 -37.94
CA LEU A 133 -18.43 8.95 -37.48
C LEU A 133 -18.41 10.09 -38.52
N ALA A 134 -19.58 10.59 -38.91
CA ALA A 134 -19.68 11.82 -39.70
C ALA A 134 -19.60 13.03 -38.76
N VAL A 135 -18.58 13.86 -38.94
CA VAL A 135 -18.23 14.97 -38.05
C VAL A 135 -18.55 16.35 -38.65
N ALA A 136 -18.71 16.42 -39.97
CA ALA A 136 -19.14 17.64 -40.65
C ALA A 136 -20.57 17.48 -41.20
N GLU A 137 -21.42 18.46 -40.92
CA GLU A 137 -22.66 18.64 -41.67
C GLU A 137 -22.29 19.06 -43.11
N ALA A 138 -23.03 18.55 -44.10
CA ALA A 138 -22.74 18.69 -45.53
C ALA A 138 -22.79 20.15 -46.06
N SER A 139 -22.94 21.16 -45.20
CA SER A 139 -23.00 22.58 -45.56
C SER A 139 -21.67 23.32 -45.28
N LEU A 140 -20.82 23.33 -46.32
CA LEU A 140 -19.90 24.41 -46.75
C LEU A 140 -18.80 24.97 -45.82
N SER A 141 -17.56 24.81 -46.29
CA SER A 141 -16.45 25.80 -46.29
C SER A 141 -15.59 26.05 -45.04
N SER A 142 -15.92 25.55 -43.85
CA SER A 142 -15.00 25.68 -42.72
C SER A 142 -13.96 24.55 -42.73
N THR A 143 -12.69 24.85 -43.02
CA THR A 143 -11.59 23.89 -42.94
C THR A 143 -11.38 23.45 -41.49
N ILE A 144 -11.36 22.13 -41.26
CA ILE A 144 -11.04 21.57 -39.94
C ILE A 144 -9.56 21.82 -39.67
N SER A 145 -9.29 22.66 -38.67
CA SER A 145 -7.93 23.10 -38.34
C SER A 145 -7.19 22.07 -37.48
N GLN A 146 -7.91 21.40 -36.58
CA GLN A 146 -7.34 20.46 -35.63
C GLN A 146 -8.42 19.50 -35.14
N PHE A 147 -8.08 18.22 -34.95
CA PHE A 147 -8.91 17.26 -34.22
C PHE A 147 -8.09 16.54 -33.16
N ASP A 148 -8.73 15.99 -32.13
CA ASP A 148 -8.12 15.05 -31.18
C ASP A 148 -9.17 14.05 -30.70
N PHE A 149 -8.77 12.83 -30.41
CA PHE A 149 -9.67 11.77 -29.93
C PHE A 149 -9.10 11.12 -28.68
N GLN A 150 -9.95 10.56 -27.83
CA GLN A 150 -9.54 9.78 -26.65
C GLN A 150 -10.60 8.70 -26.43
N LEU A 151 -10.16 7.50 -26.05
CA LEU A 151 -11.05 6.37 -25.80
C LEU A 151 -11.04 5.98 -24.32
N SER A 152 -12.15 5.39 -23.87
CA SER A 152 -12.27 4.55 -22.69
C SER A 152 -13.15 3.33 -23.02
N THR A 153 -13.19 2.34 -22.13
CA THR A 153 -14.02 1.14 -22.27
C THR A 153 -15.51 1.44 -22.50
N ASN A 154 -16.01 2.56 -21.97
CA ASN A 154 -17.43 2.91 -22.05
C ASN A 154 -17.69 4.15 -22.91
N LEU A 155 -16.68 4.96 -23.27
CA LEU A 155 -16.91 6.23 -23.94
C LEU A 155 -15.78 6.57 -24.91
N ILE A 156 -16.15 6.96 -26.13
CA ILE A 156 -15.24 7.51 -27.13
C ILE A 156 -15.53 9.00 -27.25
N MET A 157 -14.51 9.83 -27.02
CA MET A 157 -14.61 11.27 -27.18
C MET A 157 -13.78 11.75 -28.35
N LEU A 158 -14.34 12.68 -29.11
CA LEU A 158 -13.69 13.37 -30.22
C LEU A 158 -13.84 14.87 -30.03
N SER A 159 -12.80 15.62 -30.32
CA SER A 159 -12.84 17.08 -30.42
C SER A 159 -12.41 17.50 -31.81
N VAL A 160 -13.14 18.43 -32.41
CA VAL A 160 -12.84 19.02 -33.72
C VAL A 160 -12.92 20.52 -33.62
N ARG A 161 -11.91 21.21 -34.14
CA ARG A 161 -11.83 22.67 -34.17
C ARG A 161 -12.18 23.19 -35.55
N GLN A 162 -13.31 23.89 -35.62
CA GLN A 162 -13.78 24.63 -36.79
C GLN A 162 -13.62 26.13 -36.50
N GLU A 163 -12.66 26.75 -37.19
CA GLU A 163 -12.25 28.15 -36.97
C GLU A 163 -11.90 28.43 -35.50
N ASN A 164 -12.83 29.06 -34.77
CA ASN A 164 -12.68 29.46 -33.38
C ASN A 164 -13.64 28.71 -32.42
N THR A 165 -14.33 27.68 -32.93
CA THR A 165 -15.26 26.84 -32.18
C THR A 165 -14.73 25.41 -32.10
N TRP A 166 -14.84 24.82 -30.92
CA TRP A 166 -14.62 23.40 -30.69
C TRP A 166 -15.95 22.68 -30.64
N LYS A 167 -16.08 21.60 -31.42
CA LYS A 167 -17.17 20.64 -31.32
C LYS A 167 -16.63 19.38 -30.66
N VAL A 168 -17.18 19.01 -29.51
CA VAL A 168 -16.83 17.77 -28.80
C VAL A 168 -17.97 16.77 -29.00
N TYR A 169 -17.64 15.63 -29.60
CA TYR A 169 -18.55 14.50 -29.77
C TYR A 169 -18.23 13.44 -28.74
N SER A 170 -19.26 12.86 -28.16
CA SER A 170 -19.16 11.72 -27.26
C SER A 170 -20.03 10.60 -27.78
N VAL A 171 -19.43 9.42 -27.92
CA VAL A 171 -20.09 8.21 -28.39
C VAL A 171 -19.97 7.14 -27.31
N ASP A 172 -21.07 6.46 -27.01
CA ASP A 172 -21.03 5.30 -26.13
C ASP A 172 -20.16 4.21 -26.77
N GLY A 173 -19.15 3.74 -26.02
CA GLY A 173 -18.20 2.72 -26.49
C GLY A 173 -18.83 1.35 -26.72
N ARG A 174 -19.98 1.05 -26.08
CA ARG A 174 -20.65 -0.26 -26.18
C ARG A 174 -21.67 -0.31 -27.31
N SER A 175 -22.63 0.61 -27.32
CA SER A 175 -23.66 0.67 -28.36
C SER A 175 -23.12 1.26 -29.67
N LYS A 176 -22.13 2.16 -29.59
CA LYS A 176 -21.57 2.90 -30.74
C LYS A 176 -22.62 3.72 -31.53
N GLU A 177 -23.80 3.94 -30.96
CA GLU A 177 -24.97 4.53 -31.63
C GLU A 177 -25.34 5.93 -31.11
N GLU A 178 -25.22 6.18 -29.80
CA GLU A 178 -25.59 7.48 -29.22
C GLU A 178 -24.46 8.50 -29.37
N ILE A 179 -24.69 9.55 -30.18
CA ILE A 179 -23.72 10.62 -30.43
C ILE A 179 -24.27 11.91 -29.84
N ASN A 180 -23.71 12.32 -28.70
CA ASN A 180 -23.95 13.64 -28.13
C ASN A 180 -22.88 14.61 -28.61
N SER A 181 -23.26 15.84 -28.95
CA SER A 181 -22.31 16.88 -29.38
C SER A 181 -22.48 18.15 -28.56
N THR A 182 -21.36 18.76 -28.19
CA THR A 182 -21.31 20.02 -27.45
C THR A 182 -20.42 21.01 -28.19
N GLN A 183 -20.86 22.26 -28.32
CA GLN A 183 -20.14 23.31 -29.03
C GLN A 183 -19.60 24.35 -28.05
N ILE A 184 -18.33 24.74 -28.21
CA ILE A 184 -17.62 25.61 -27.27
C ILE A 184 -16.85 26.67 -28.07
N SER A 185 -17.17 27.94 -27.85
CA SER A 185 -16.49 29.07 -28.52
C SER A 185 -15.33 29.61 -27.68
N ASP A 186 -14.22 29.99 -28.35
CA ASP A 186 -13.04 30.65 -27.75
C ASP A 186 -12.25 29.82 -26.72
N ALA A 187 -12.34 28.49 -26.77
CA ALA A 187 -11.59 27.63 -25.86
C ALA A 187 -10.13 27.41 -26.31
N LYS A 188 -9.21 27.54 -25.36
CA LYS A 188 -7.80 27.13 -25.47
C LYS A 188 -7.55 25.85 -24.67
N HIS A 189 -6.55 25.08 -25.05
CA HIS A 189 -6.10 23.88 -24.32
C HIS A 189 -7.20 22.86 -23.97
N LEU A 190 -8.02 22.48 -24.95
CA LEU A 190 -9.05 21.45 -24.76
C LEU A 190 -8.43 20.05 -24.59
N LYS A 191 -8.86 19.30 -23.56
CA LYS A 191 -8.47 17.91 -23.30
C LYS A 191 -9.69 17.05 -22.98
N LEU A 192 -9.69 15.82 -23.49
CA LEU A 192 -10.77 14.84 -23.37
C LEU A 192 -10.46 13.80 -22.28
N LEU A 193 -11.42 13.51 -21.39
CA LEU A 193 -11.27 12.61 -20.23
C LEU A 193 -12.38 11.54 -20.20
N PRO A 194 -12.43 10.62 -21.19
CA PRO A 194 -13.49 9.62 -21.31
C PRO A 194 -13.57 8.61 -20.17
N ARG A 195 -12.51 8.39 -19.36
CA ARG A 195 -12.56 7.48 -18.19
C ARG A 195 -13.40 8.03 -17.04
N ILE A 196 -13.53 9.35 -16.96
CA ILE A 196 -14.37 10.04 -15.96
C ILE A 196 -15.53 10.79 -16.62
N ALA A 197 -15.82 10.51 -17.89
CA ALA A 197 -16.88 11.12 -18.69
C ALA A 197 -16.87 12.67 -18.70
N LYS A 198 -15.67 13.29 -18.66
CA LYS A 198 -15.51 14.75 -18.64
C LYS A 198 -14.62 15.24 -19.77
N PHE A 199 -14.70 16.51 -20.08
CA PHE A 199 -13.65 17.22 -20.83
C PHE A 199 -13.34 18.54 -20.14
N ILE A 200 -12.13 19.03 -20.37
CA ILE A 200 -11.63 20.26 -19.77
C ILE A 200 -11.15 21.23 -20.84
N TYR A 201 -11.41 22.51 -20.63
CA TYR A 201 -10.95 23.58 -21.52
C TYR A 201 -10.65 24.85 -20.74
N VAL A 202 -9.81 25.70 -21.31
CA VAL A 202 -9.43 26.98 -20.70
C VAL A 202 -10.05 28.13 -21.50
N LYS A 203 -10.82 28.98 -20.82
CA LYS A 203 -11.41 30.20 -21.40
C LYS A 203 -11.31 31.34 -20.40
N ASP A 204 -10.81 32.50 -20.83
CA ASP A 204 -10.73 33.73 -20.01
C ASP A 204 -10.09 33.53 -18.61
N LYS A 205 -8.95 32.79 -18.57
CA LYS A 205 -8.24 32.39 -17.32
C LYS A 205 -9.07 31.50 -16.37
N LYS A 206 -10.17 30.92 -16.84
CA LYS A 206 -10.95 29.91 -16.13
C LYS A 206 -10.69 28.55 -16.75
N LEU A 207 -10.43 27.56 -15.91
CA LEU A 207 -10.49 26.15 -16.29
C LEU A 207 -11.93 25.68 -16.09
N THR A 208 -12.58 25.32 -17.18
CA THR A 208 -13.93 24.78 -17.15
C THR A 208 -13.87 23.27 -17.32
N THR A 209 -14.52 22.55 -16.43
CA THR A 209 -14.70 21.10 -16.51
C THR A 209 -16.17 20.81 -16.77
N GLN A 210 -16.46 20.08 -17.84
CA GLN A 210 -17.82 19.75 -18.21
C GLN A 210 -18.00 18.24 -18.24
N ASP A 211 -19.05 17.78 -17.59
CA ASP A 211 -19.48 16.39 -17.56
C ASP A 211 -20.39 16.11 -18.76
N VAL A 212 -20.08 15.04 -19.49
CA VAL A 212 -20.76 14.70 -20.74
C VAL A 212 -22.08 13.99 -20.48
N LEU A 213 -22.19 13.26 -19.37
CA LEU A 213 -23.40 12.49 -19.05
C LEU A 213 -24.44 13.37 -18.35
N THR A 214 -24.00 14.23 -17.44
CA THR A 214 -24.89 15.09 -16.64
C THR A 214 -25.04 16.51 -17.21
N GLY A 215 -24.16 16.92 -18.12
CA GLY A 215 -24.07 18.30 -18.59
C GLY A 215 -23.57 19.30 -17.52
N SER A 216 -23.17 18.82 -16.34
CA SER A 216 -22.72 19.68 -15.24
C SER A 216 -21.43 20.41 -15.60
N VAL A 217 -21.39 21.71 -15.34
CA VAL A 217 -20.24 22.58 -15.64
C VAL A 217 -19.70 23.13 -14.34
N ASN A 218 -18.40 22.95 -14.12
CA ASN A 218 -17.68 23.58 -13.02
C ASN A 218 -16.58 24.49 -13.56
N ASN A 219 -16.47 25.69 -12.99
CA ASN A 219 -15.55 26.72 -13.43
C ASN A 219 -14.58 27.07 -12.30
N ILE A 220 -13.29 26.93 -12.58
CA ILE A 220 -12.21 27.25 -11.64
C ILE A 220 -11.46 28.45 -12.19
N ALA A 221 -11.50 29.58 -11.49
CA ALA A 221 -10.80 30.80 -11.90
C ALA A 221 -9.34 30.79 -11.44
N PHE A 222 -8.43 31.16 -12.34
CA PHE A 222 -7.01 31.34 -12.03
C PHE A 222 -6.64 32.82 -12.05
N ASN A 223 -5.81 33.23 -11.09
CA ASN A 223 -5.28 34.59 -11.02
C ASN A 223 -4.33 34.90 -12.19
N ARG A 224 -3.71 33.85 -12.77
CA ARG A 224 -2.72 33.94 -13.85
C ARG A 224 -3.18 33.11 -15.05
N GLU A 225 -2.60 33.41 -16.20
CA GLU A 225 -2.87 32.66 -17.43
C GLU A 225 -2.18 31.28 -17.37
N ILE A 226 -2.91 30.26 -17.81
CA ILE A 226 -2.43 28.88 -17.90
C ILE A 226 -1.50 28.78 -19.12
N ALA A 227 -0.28 28.31 -18.89
CA ALA A 227 0.73 28.12 -19.93
C ALA A 227 0.66 26.71 -20.54
N ASN A 228 0.50 25.69 -19.71
CA ASN A 228 0.38 24.30 -20.13
C ASN A 228 -0.65 23.53 -19.29
N LEU A 229 -1.20 22.47 -19.87
CA LEU A 229 -2.18 21.60 -19.23
C LEU A 229 -1.87 20.15 -19.63
N ASN A 230 -1.43 19.36 -18.67
CA ASN A 230 -1.06 17.96 -18.86
C ASN A 230 -1.97 17.08 -18.01
N VAL A 231 -2.53 16.04 -18.63
CA VAL A 231 -3.48 15.12 -17.99
C VAL A 231 -2.75 13.80 -17.72
N PHE A 232 -2.96 13.22 -16.55
CA PHE A 232 -2.39 11.94 -16.19
C PHE A 232 -3.04 10.80 -17.01
N PRO A 233 -2.34 9.68 -17.24
CA PRO A 233 -2.95 8.50 -17.87
C PRO A 233 -4.22 8.01 -17.17
N SER A 234 -4.30 8.15 -15.83
CA SER A 234 -5.50 7.89 -15.03
C SER A 234 -6.70 8.75 -15.43
N GLN A 235 -6.47 9.94 -15.99
CA GLN A 235 -7.42 11.03 -16.23
C GLN A 235 -8.08 11.60 -14.96
N ARG A 236 -7.61 11.16 -13.78
CA ARG A 236 -8.09 11.58 -12.46
C ARG A 236 -7.23 12.68 -11.84
N SER A 237 -6.06 12.93 -12.42
CA SER A 237 -5.17 14.02 -12.04
C SER A 237 -4.71 14.83 -13.24
N LEU A 238 -4.31 16.07 -12.98
CA LEU A 238 -3.78 16.99 -13.97
C LEU A 238 -2.69 17.90 -13.40
N PHE A 239 -1.73 18.26 -14.25
CA PHE A 239 -0.71 19.27 -14.00
C PHE A 239 -1.06 20.54 -14.77
N ILE A 240 -1.12 21.66 -14.06
CA ILE A 240 -1.34 23.00 -14.61
C ILE A 240 -0.09 23.82 -14.38
N GLY A 241 0.62 24.17 -15.45
CA GLY A 241 1.70 25.15 -15.40
C GLY A 241 1.14 26.54 -15.66
N LEU A 242 1.40 27.46 -14.74
CA LEU A 242 1.03 28.86 -14.85
C LEU A 242 2.18 29.69 -15.45
N LYS A 243 1.84 30.83 -16.06
CA LYS A 243 2.84 31.76 -16.62
C LYS A 243 3.76 32.41 -15.56
N ASP A 244 3.62 32.15 -14.28
CA ASP A 244 4.56 32.60 -13.23
C ASP A 244 5.59 31.52 -12.84
N LYS A 245 5.71 30.46 -13.65
CA LYS A 245 6.60 29.30 -13.42
C LYS A 245 6.16 28.41 -12.25
N THR A 246 4.93 28.60 -11.76
CA THR A 246 4.34 27.64 -10.81
C THR A 246 3.70 26.47 -11.54
N LEU A 247 3.94 25.27 -11.04
CA LEU A 247 3.33 24.03 -11.49
C LEU A 247 2.41 23.51 -10.38
N GLN A 248 1.13 23.39 -10.67
CA GLN A 248 0.13 22.90 -9.72
C GLN A 248 -0.33 21.50 -10.11
N LYS A 249 -0.35 20.58 -9.14
CA LYS A 249 -1.03 19.29 -9.29
C LYS A 249 -2.45 19.43 -8.78
N TRP A 250 -3.40 18.92 -9.56
CA TRP A 250 -4.80 18.82 -9.18
C TRP A 250 -5.24 17.38 -9.30
N GLY A 251 -6.10 16.94 -8.38
CA GLY A 251 -6.69 15.61 -8.39
C GLY A 251 -8.20 15.69 -8.23
N ILE A 252 -8.88 14.62 -8.64
CA ILE A 252 -10.32 14.50 -8.50
C ILE A 252 -10.69 14.11 -7.06
N VAL A 253 -11.69 14.77 -6.51
CA VAL A 253 -12.25 14.48 -5.17
C VAL A 253 -13.77 14.40 -5.32
N ASN A 254 -14.40 13.50 -4.56
CA ASN A 254 -15.85 13.41 -4.49
C ASN A 254 -16.39 14.49 -3.54
N ASN A 255 -17.13 15.45 -4.09
CA ASN A 255 -17.84 16.49 -3.32
C ASN A 255 -19.35 16.26 -3.45
N GLN A 256 -19.97 15.71 -2.40
CA GLN A 256 -21.42 15.46 -2.32
C GLN A 256 -22.01 14.69 -3.52
N GLY A 257 -21.28 13.69 -4.03
CA GLY A 257 -21.69 12.86 -5.17
C GLY A 257 -21.24 13.40 -6.52
N THR A 258 -20.63 14.59 -6.57
CA THR A 258 -20.05 15.16 -7.80
C THR A 258 -18.52 15.11 -7.77
N LEU A 259 -17.91 14.59 -8.82
CA LEU A 259 -16.45 14.52 -8.93
C LEU A 259 -15.88 15.87 -9.39
N VAL A 260 -15.09 16.52 -8.55
CA VAL A 260 -14.53 17.86 -8.81
C VAL A 260 -13.01 17.84 -8.70
N PHE A 261 -12.32 18.57 -9.57
CA PHE A 261 -10.88 18.77 -9.45
C PHE A 261 -10.55 19.80 -8.36
N GLN A 262 -9.62 19.44 -7.48
CA GLN A 262 -9.10 20.29 -6.42
C GLN A 262 -7.56 20.32 -6.46
N PRO A 263 -6.92 21.44 -6.07
CA PRO A 263 -5.47 21.51 -6.02
C PRO A 263 -4.93 20.64 -4.88
N ILE A 264 -3.89 19.85 -5.16
CA ILE A 264 -3.21 18.99 -4.19
C ILE A 264 -1.98 19.71 -3.63
N TYR A 265 -1.07 20.11 -4.52
CA TYR A 265 0.14 20.84 -4.16
C TYR A 265 0.56 21.77 -5.30
N PHE A 266 1.42 22.74 -4.99
CA PHE A 266 2.03 23.63 -5.96
C PHE A 266 3.55 23.64 -5.78
N ILE A 267 4.27 23.69 -6.89
CA ILE A 267 5.73 23.75 -6.93
C ILE A 267 6.11 25.00 -7.72
N THR A 268 7.01 25.82 -7.18
CA THR A 268 7.56 26.95 -7.93
C THR A 268 8.87 26.51 -8.56
N LYS A 269 8.99 26.63 -9.90
CA LYS A 269 10.17 26.22 -10.66
C LYS A 269 10.98 27.44 -11.13
N GLU A 270 12.28 27.24 -11.35
CA GLU A 270 13.16 28.31 -11.85
C GLU A 270 12.90 28.67 -13.31
N THR A 271 12.49 27.68 -14.11
CA THR A 271 12.18 27.79 -15.54
C THR A 271 10.83 27.18 -15.87
N TYR A 272 10.26 27.56 -17.02
CA TYR A 272 9.00 27.00 -17.48
C TYR A 272 9.14 25.53 -17.87
N ALA A 273 8.18 24.72 -17.42
CA ALA A 273 7.98 23.36 -17.87
C ALA A 273 7.47 23.38 -19.32
N ARG A 274 8.31 23.00 -20.28
CA ARG A 274 7.95 22.93 -21.69
C ARG A 274 7.16 21.66 -21.99
N HIS A 275 7.65 20.51 -21.51
CA HIS A 275 7.00 19.21 -21.64
C HIS A 275 6.95 18.52 -20.28
N ILE A 276 5.84 17.87 -19.95
CA ILE A 276 5.68 17.07 -18.74
C ILE A 276 5.28 15.67 -19.18
N LEU A 277 6.09 14.69 -18.85
CA LEU A 277 5.86 13.28 -19.13
C LEU A 277 5.56 12.58 -17.83
N ILE A 278 4.45 11.87 -17.79
CA ILE A 278 3.98 11.17 -16.60
C ILE A 278 4.20 9.69 -16.84
N HIS A 279 4.90 9.04 -15.92
CA HIS A 279 5.12 7.62 -15.99
C HIS A 279 3.80 6.87 -15.73
N GLN A 280 3.59 5.76 -16.45
CA GLN A 280 2.29 5.09 -16.48
C GLN A 280 2.02 4.24 -15.23
N THR A 281 3.05 3.61 -14.67
CA THR A 281 2.92 2.66 -13.54
C THR A 281 3.59 3.17 -12.27
N GLU A 282 4.81 3.69 -12.38
CA GLU A 282 5.54 4.32 -11.27
C GLU A 282 5.11 5.76 -10.98
N ASN A 283 5.28 6.20 -9.73
CA ASN A 283 4.94 7.55 -9.26
C ASN A 283 5.90 8.65 -9.75
N ALA A 284 6.40 8.55 -10.98
CA ALA A 284 7.40 9.44 -11.55
C ALA A 284 6.79 10.44 -12.53
N ALA A 285 7.29 11.67 -12.52
CA ALA A 285 7.06 12.66 -13.57
C ALA A 285 8.39 13.26 -14.02
N PHE A 286 8.53 13.40 -15.33
CA PHE A 286 9.70 13.96 -15.99
C PHE A 286 9.31 15.30 -16.59
N ILE A 287 9.90 16.37 -16.08
CA ILE A 287 9.65 17.74 -16.52
C ILE A 287 10.85 18.19 -17.33
N LEU A 288 10.60 18.55 -18.58
CA LEU A 288 11.61 19.15 -19.42
C LEU A 288 11.47 20.67 -19.40
N ASN A 289 12.54 21.34 -19.00
CA ASN A 289 12.62 22.79 -18.97
C ASN A 289 13.05 23.37 -20.32
N GLU A 290 12.89 24.69 -20.49
CA GLU A 290 13.33 25.42 -21.69
C GLU A 290 14.84 25.29 -21.97
N LYS A 291 15.64 25.00 -20.94
CA LYS A 291 17.09 24.77 -21.06
C LYS A 291 17.45 23.33 -21.47
N ASN A 292 16.48 22.48 -21.82
CA ASN A 292 16.63 21.04 -22.07
C ASN A 292 17.17 20.23 -20.87
N GLN A 293 17.03 20.78 -19.66
CA GLN A 293 17.24 20.02 -18.43
C GLN A 293 15.98 19.21 -18.12
N LEU A 294 16.17 17.93 -17.86
CA LEU A 294 15.14 16.98 -17.49
C LEU A 294 15.14 16.84 -15.97
N GLU A 295 14.14 17.42 -15.31
CA GLU A 295 13.93 17.24 -13.88
C GLU A 295 13.02 16.03 -13.66
N ILE A 296 13.43 15.14 -12.76
CA ILE A 296 12.67 13.95 -12.38
C ILE A 296 12.12 14.19 -11.00
N MET A 297 10.81 14.01 -10.84
CA MET A 297 10.14 14.22 -9.56
C MET A 297 9.18 13.09 -9.24
N ASN A 298 8.93 12.89 -7.96
CA ASN A 298 7.83 12.07 -7.50
C ASN A 298 6.53 12.86 -7.64
N HIS A 299 5.60 12.40 -8.48
CA HIS A 299 4.39 13.15 -8.76
C HIS A 299 3.35 13.08 -7.63
N VAL A 300 3.49 12.18 -6.67
CA VAL A 300 2.61 12.11 -5.48
C VAL A 300 3.06 13.12 -4.42
N THR A 301 4.35 13.16 -4.08
CA THR A 301 4.89 14.05 -3.04
C THR A 301 5.24 15.44 -3.55
N GLY A 302 5.55 15.57 -4.85
CA GLY A 302 6.06 16.80 -5.45
C GLY A 302 7.56 17.03 -5.23
N GLU A 303 8.28 16.05 -4.64
CA GLU A 303 9.72 16.14 -4.42
C GLU A 303 10.49 15.92 -5.72
N GLN A 304 11.46 16.81 -5.98
CA GLN A 304 12.45 16.61 -7.04
C GLN A 304 13.46 15.56 -6.58
N VAL A 305 13.59 14.49 -7.36
CA VAL A 305 14.41 13.32 -7.05
C VAL A 305 15.79 13.48 -7.66
N SER A 306 15.85 13.83 -8.95
CA SER A 306 17.12 13.98 -9.67
C SER A 306 16.95 14.83 -10.91
N ASP A 307 18.08 15.27 -11.46
CA ASP A 307 18.13 16.05 -12.70
C ASP A 307 19.04 15.37 -13.72
N GLY A 308 18.66 15.49 -14.99
CA GLY A 308 19.44 15.02 -16.13
C GLY A 308 19.46 16.06 -17.26
N PHE A 309 20.27 15.79 -18.27
CA PHE A 309 20.34 16.61 -19.48
C PHE A 309 20.07 15.76 -20.71
N ILE A 310 19.16 16.21 -21.58
CA ILE A 310 18.91 15.56 -22.86
C ILE A 310 19.41 16.47 -23.98
N ASN A 311 20.44 16.00 -24.69
CA ASN A 311 20.99 16.66 -25.86
C ASN A 311 20.15 16.39 -27.12
N ASN A 312 20.19 17.32 -28.08
CA ASN A 312 19.68 17.14 -29.44
C ASN A 312 18.19 16.75 -29.55
N MET A 313 17.34 17.48 -28.85
CA MET A 313 15.90 17.20 -28.86
C MET A 313 15.17 17.88 -30.04
N GLY A 314 14.30 17.13 -30.68
CA GLY A 314 13.31 17.61 -31.64
C GLY A 314 11.98 17.98 -30.98
N SER A 315 10.89 17.92 -31.76
CA SER A 315 9.55 18.37 -31.36
C SER A 315 8.74 17.35 -30.55
N LEU A 316 9.11 16.06 -30.58
CA LEU A 316 8.35 14.98 -29.98
C LEU A 316 9.18 14.24 -28.94
N ILE A 317 8.54 14.00 -27.80
CA ILE A 317 9.10 13.22 -26.70
C ILE A 317 8.00 12.32 -26.15
N GLN A 318 8.34 11.06 -25.92
CA GLN A 318 7.43 10.07 -25.38
C GLN A 318 8.14 9.21 -24.35
N LEU A 319 7.45 8.91 -23.26
CA LEU A 319 7.90 8.01 -22.22
C LEU A 319 7.18 6.67 -22.39
N SER A 320 7.94 5.58 -22.44
CA SER A 320 7.40 4.23 -22.40
C SER A 320 8.23 3.39 -21.45
N GLN A 321 7.58 2.88 -20.39
CA GLN A 321 8.22 2.09 -19.34
C GLN A 321 9.52 2.76 -18.86
N ASN A 322 10.66 2.09 -19.06
CA ASN A 322 11.98 2.55 -18.62
C ASN A 322 12.76 3.30 -19.72
N TYR A 323 12.11 3.79 -20.77
CA TYR A 323 12.77 4.50 -21.86
C TYR A 323 12.08 5.82 -22.21
N VAL A 324 12.89 6.83 -22.47
CA VAL A 324 12.47 8.10 -23.05
C VAL A 324 12.89 8.10 -24.52
N TYR A 325 11.93 8.32 -25.40
CA TYR A 325 12.13 8.42 -26.83
C TYR A 325 12.05 9.89 -27.22
N THR A 326 13.08 10.38 -27.88
CA THR A 326 13.12 11.74 -28.44
C THR A 326 13.32 11.65 -29.93
N ASN A 327 12.61 12.49 -30.69
CA ASN A 327 12.94 12.61 -32.10
C ASN A 327 14.09 13.60 -32.31
N ASN A 328 14.88 13.33 -33.32
CA ASN A 328 15.80 14.24 -33.99
C ASN A 328 15.46 14.18 -35.48
N ARG A 329 15.75 15.23 -36.27
CA ARG A 329 15.21 15.40 -37.63
C ARG A 329 15.30 14.14 -38.52
N ASN A 330 16.36 13.33 -38.36
CA ASN A 330 16.59 12.11 -39.13
C ASN A 330 16.82 10.86 -38.26
N ALA A 331 16.53 10.92 -36.95
CA ALA A 331 16.79 9.80 -36.04
C ALA A 331 15.88 9.81 -34.82
N ILE A 332 15.67 8.65 -34.20
CA ILE A 332 15.06 8.51 -32.88
C ILE A 332 16.16 8.17 -31.88
N ASP A 333 16.35 9.05 -30.91
CA ASP A 333 17.26 8.84 -29.81
C ASP A 333 16.47 8.19 -28.65
N THR A 334 17.01 7.10 -28.14
CA THR A 334 16.45 6.37 -27.00
C THR A 334 17.34 6.55 -25.79
N TRP A 335 16.70 6.89 -24.67
CA TRP A 335 17.36 7.11 -23.40
C TRP A 335 16.82 6.13 -22.39
N LYS A 336 17.71 5.34 -21.77
CA LYS A 336 17.33 4.37 -20.75
C LYS A 336 17.27 5.04 -19.39
N ILE A 337 16.18 4.80 -18.68
CA ILE A 337 16.00 5.18 -17.28
C ILE A 337 16.55 4.04 -16.42
N GLU A 338 17.56 4.35 -15.61
CA GLU A 338 18.13 3.43 -14.63
C GLU A 338 17.65 3.79 -13.23
N SER A 339 17.36 2.76 -12.42
CA SER A 339 16.90 2.90 -11.03
C SER A 339 15.62 3.72 -10.86
N ILE A 340 14.61 3.51 -11.72
CA ILE A 340 13.30 4.21 -11.64
C ILE A 340 12.65 4.10 -10.25
N SER A 341 12.91 3.00 -9.54
CA SER A 341 12.40 2.74 -8.20
C SER A 341 12.88 3.76 -7.16
N GLY A 342 14.00 4.45 -7.40
CA GLY A 342 14.51 5.55 -6.58
C GLY A 342 13.60 6.78 -6.50
N VAL A 343 12.53 6.84 -7.31
CA VAL A 343 11.47 7.85 -7.17
C VAL A 343 10.68 7.70 -5.85
N ASN A 344 10.69 6.51 -5.26
CA ASN A 344 10.04 6.25 -3.98
C ASN A 344 10.90 6.77 -2.81
N THR A 345 10.77 8.06 -2.50
CA THR A 345 11.53 8.74 -1.45
C THR A 345 11.06 8.36 -0.05
N PHE A 346 11.84 8.73 0.97
CA PHE A 346 11.45 8.57 2.37
C PHE A 346 10.10 9.23 2.68
N GLN A 347 9.85 10.43 2.15
CA GLN A 347 8.57 11.12 2.31
C GLN A 347 7.40 10.36 1.66
N SER A 348 7.63 9.72 0.51
CA SER A 348 6.61 8.89 -0.15
C SER A 348 6.24 7.66 0.68
N LEU A 349 7.20 7.06 1.39
CA LEU A 349 7.03 5.80 2.13
C LEU A 349 6.58 6.00 3.59
N TRP A 350 6.98 7.11 4.22
CA TRP A 350 6.75 7.37 5.66
C TRP A 350 5.93 8.63 5.94
N GLY A 351 5.77 9.53 4.96
CA GLY A 351 4.99 10.75 5.06
C GLY A 351 3.51 10.53 4.76
N LYS A 352 2.66 11.48 5.19
CA LYS A 352 1.26 11.52 4.77
C LYS A 352 1.18 12.14 3.38
N ASN A 353 0.47 11.48 2.47
CA ASN A 353 0.35 11.92 1.09
C ASN A 353 -1.12 12.05 0.69
N THR A 354 -1.41 12.96 -0.24
CA THR A 354 -2.76 13.09 -0.82
C THR A 354 -2.78 12.33 -2.13
N TYR A 355 -3.60 11.30 -2.20
CA TYR A 355 -3.78 10.48 -3.41
C TYR A 355 -5.04 10.91 -4.17
N GLU A 356 -5.13 10.52 -5.44
CA GLU A 356 -6.34 10.74 -6.24
C GLU A 356 -7.59 10.16 -5.55
N GLY A 357 -8.65 10.95 -5.43
CA GLY A 357 -9.90 10.56 -4.79
C GLY A 357 -9.95 10.81 -3.27
N TYR A 358 -8.85 11.19 -2.63
CA TYR A 358 -8.79 11.48 -1.20
C TYR A 358 -8.90 12.99 -0.95
N SER A 359 -9.72 13.38 0.01
CA SER A 359 -9.86 14.78 0.43
C SER A 359 -8.75 15.22 1.39
N GLU A 360 -8.11 14.28 2.07
CA GLU A 360 -7.12 14.54 3.12
C GLU A 360 -5.85 13.71 2.91
N GLN A 361 -4.76 14.16 3.53
CA GLN A 361 -3.49 13.45 3.54
C GLN A 361 -3.57 12.24 4.47
N ASP A 362 -3.24 11.05 3.95
CA ASP A 362 -3.30 9.81 4.73
C ASP A 362 -2.15 8.85 4.41
N TYR A 363 -1.97 7.86 5.29
CA TYR A 363 -1.05 6.75 5.13
C TYR A 363 -1.79 5.58 4.49
N VAL A 364 -1.57 5.37 3.19
CA VAL A 364 -2.27 4.31 2.45
C VAL A 364 -1.26 3.33 1.86
N TRP A 365 -1.45 2.05 2.17
CA TRP A 365 -0.83 0.94 1.46
C TRP A 365 -1.87 0.28 0.56
N GLN A 366 -1.65 0.32 -0.75
CA GLN A 366 -2.52 -0.32 -1.73
C GLN A 366 -1.72 -0.64 -2.99
N THR A 367 -1.82 -1.90 -3.43
CA THR A 367 -1.33 -2.33 -4.74
C THR A 367 -2.35 -1.95 -5.81
N THR A 368 -1.85 -1.55 -6.98
CA THR A 368 -2.65 -1.17 -8.13
C THR A 368 -2.43 -2.16 -9.26
N SER A 369 -3.49 -2.52 -9.97
CA SER A 369 -3.36 -3.33 -11.19
C SER A 369 -2.77 -2.49 -12.34
N ALA A 370 -1.99 -3.14 -13.21
CA ALA A 370 -1.28 -2.45 -14.29
C ALA A 370 -2.19 -1.69 -15.28
N GLY A 371 -3.46 -2.09 -15.42
CA GLY A 371 -4.41 -1.49 -16.38
C GLY A 371 -5.09 -0.18 -15.92
N ASP A 372 -5.09 0.12 -14.62
CA ASP A 372 -5.84 1.28 -14.12
C ASP A 372 -5.03 2.58 -14.12
N TYR A 373 -3.70 2.51 -14.32
CA TYR A 373 -2.78 3.66 -14.30
C TYR A 373 -2.96 4.57 -13.07
N GLN A 374 -3.41 4.00 -11.95
CA GLN A 374 -3.56 4.74 -10.70
C GLN A 374 -2.21 4.97 -10.04
N GLU A 375 -2.14 6.02 -9.23
CA GLU A 375 -1.00 6.27 -8.36
C GLU A 375 -0.79 5.09 -7.41
N THR A 376 0.44 4.58 -7.35
CA THR A 376 0.79 3.51 -6.42
C THR A 376 0.86 4.07 -5.00
N LYS A 377 0.36 3.30 -4.02
CA LYS A 377 0.29 3.76 -2.61
C LYS A 377 1.14 2.83 -1.75
N TYR A 378 2.37 3.25 -1.48
CA TYR A 378 3.36 2.40 -0.79
C TYR A 378 3.75 2.91 0.61
N SER A 379 2.81 3.54 1.33
CA SER A 379 3.08 3.97 2.71
C SER A 379 3.30 2.76 3.63
N LEU A 380 4.47 2.67 4.26
CA LEU A 380 4.84 1.57 5.17
C LEU A 380 4.23 1.73 6.58
N VAL A 381 3.81 2.95 6.93
CA VAL A 381 3.28 3.32 8.26
C VAL A 381 2.12 2.42 8.73
N PRO A 382 1.06 2.14 7.94
CA PRO A 382 -0.03 1.28 8.36
C PRO A 382 0.43 -0.13 8.72
N LEU A 383 1.44 -0.65 8.00
CA LEU A 383 1.99 -1.99 8.23
C LEU A 383 2.80 -2.06 9.53
N VAL A 384 3.60 -1.03 9.80
CA VAL A 384 4.37 -0.91 11.06
C VAL A 384 3.44 -0.74 12.24
N ILE A 385 2.43 0.14 12.14
CA ILE A 385 1.42 0.34 13.19
C ILE A 385 0.63 -0.95 13.42
N GLY A 386 0.23 -1.65 12.35
CA GLY A 386 -0.42 -2.95 12.44
C GLY A 386 0.41 -3.97 13.20
N SER A 387 1.70 -4.12 12.88
CA SER A 387 2.63 -5.00 13.59
C SER A 387 2.78 -4.62 15.08
N LEU A 388 2.99 -3.34 15.39
CA LEU A 388 3.14 -2.86 16.75
C LEU A 388 1.87 -3.05 17.57
N LYS A 389 0.72 -2.66 17.04
CA LYS A 389 -0.57 -2.76 17.72
C LYS A 389 -0.94 -4.21 18.01
N ALA A 390 -0.76 -5.13 17.05
CA ALA A 390 -1.02 -6.56 17.25
C ALA A 390 -0.11 -7.15 18.34
N SER A 391 1.20 -6.90 18.25
CA SER A 391 2.19 -7.43 19.20
C SER A 391 2.04 -6.87 20.61
N LEU A 392 1.83 -5.55 20.76
CA LEU A 392 1.66 -4.91 22.06
C LEU A 392 0.40 -5.41 22.78
N LEU A 393 -0.73 -5.49 22.06
CA LEU A 393 -1.97 -6.00 22.65
C LEU A 393 -1.89 -7.49 22.98
N ALA A 394 -1.23 -8.29 22.13
CA ALA A 394 -1.00 -9.70 22.42
C ALA A 394 -0.14 -9.89 23.68
N LEU A 395 0.90 -9.08 23.87
CA LEU A 395 1.74 -9.11 25.07
C LEU A 395 1.01 -8.62 26.33
N LEU A 396 0.12 -7.64 26.19
CA LEU A 396 -0.72 -7.19 27.30
C LEU A 396 -1.54 -8.34 27.88
N ILE A 397 -1.95 -9.29 27.03
CA ILE A 397 -2.66 -10.52 27.44
C ILE A 397 -1.67 -11.60 27.89
N ALA A 398 -0.65 -11.87 27.08
CA ALA A 398 0.25 -13.01 27.27
C ALA A 398 1.17 -12.85 28.48
N VAL A 399 1.75 -11.67 28.71
CA VAL A 399 2.75 -11.45 29.76
C VAL A 399 2.16 -11.66 31.15
N PRO A 400 1.03 -11.02 31.54
CA PRO A 400 0.46 -11.23 32.87
C PRO A 400 0.06 -12.69 33.09
N LEU A 401 -0.53 -13.33 32.08
CA LEU A 401 -0.99 -14.71 32.16
C LEU A 401 0.19 -15.68 32.30
N ALA A 402 1.18 -15.57 31.43
CA ALA A 402 2.35 -16.45 31.40
C ALA A 402 3.23 -16.29 32.65
N LEU A 403 3.50 -15.04 33.07
CA LEU A 403 4.33 -14.78 34.25
C LEU A 403 3.63 -15.20 35.55
N SER A 404 2.33 -14.95 35.67
CA SER A 404 1.57 -15.39 36.85
C SER A 404 1.54 -16.92 36.95
N ALA A 405 1.33 -17.60 35.82
CA ALA A 405 1.40 -19.05 35.76
C ALA A 405 2.80 -19.56 36.11
N ALA A 406 3.87 -18.98 35.55
CA ALA A 406 5.25 -19.38 35.80
C ALA A 406 5.67 -19.18 37.27
N ILE A 407 5.32 -18.05 37.86
CA ILE A 407 5.59 -17.76 39.28
C ILE A 407 4.87 -18.78 40.17
N TYR A 408 3.60 -19.08 39.88
CA TYR A 408 2.84 -20.04 40.64
C TYR A 408 3.45 -21.45 40.54
N THR A 409 3.73 -21.93 39.33
CA THR A 409 4.19 -23.30 39.09
C THR A 409 5.62 -23.53 39.57
N ALA A 410 6.50 -22.54 39.46
CA ALA A 410 7.90 -22.67 39.90
C ALA A 410 8.08 -22.54 41.42
N PHE A 411 7.27 -21.72 42.10
CA PHE A 411 7.50 -21.38 43.51
C PHE A 411 6.42 -21.86 44.50
N PHE A 412 5.15 -21.90 44.11
CA PHE A 412 4.05 -22.24 45.02
C PHE A 412 3.49 -23.65 44.80
N ALA A 413 3.51 -24.15 43.57
CA ALA A 413 2.89 -25.42 43.22
C ALA A 413 3.62 -26.64 43.80
N PRO A 414 2.88 -27.70 44.19
CA PRO A 414 3.49 -29.00 44.48
C PRO A 414 4.22 -29.57 43.26
N VAL A 415 5.33 -30.29 43.49
CA VAL A 415 6.15 -30.90 42.42
C VAL A 415 5.33 -31.75 41.45
N LYS A 416 4.36 -32.52 41.95
CA LYS A 416 3.46 -33.35 41.12
C LYS A 416 2.66 -32.51 40.12
N LEU A 417 2.14 -31.37 40.56
CA LEU A 417 1.33 -30.48 39.75
C LEU A 417 2.18 -29.79 38.69
N ARG A 418 3.37 -29.30 39.07
CA ARG A 418 4.34 -28.72 38.14
C ARG A 418 4.72 -29.70 37.02
N ASN A 419 5.01 -30.95 37.38
CA ASN A 419 5.38 -32.01 36.43
C ASN A 419 4.27 -32.35 35.42
N TRP A 420 3.04 -31.92 35.66
CA TRP A 420 1.93 -32.06 34.73
C TRP A 420 1.70 -30.78 33.92
N ILE A 421 1.66 -29.61 34.58
CA ILE A 421 1.38 -28.32 33.92
C ILE A 421 2.47 -27.94 32.91
N LYS A 422 3.75 -28.09 33.27
CA LYS A 422 4.85 -27.66 32.40
C LYS A 422 4.83 -28.39 31.04
N PRO A 423 4.80 -29.73 30.99
CA PRO A 423 4.66 -30.44 29.72
C PRO A 423 3.39 -30.07 28.93
N SER A 424 2.25 -29.87 29.60
CA SER A 424 1.01 -29.48 28.90
C SER A 424 1.12 -28.13 28.19
N ILE A 425 1.78 -27.15 28.81
CA ILE A 425 2.00 -25.85 28.20
C ILE A 425 3.04 -25.93 27.08
N GLU A 426 4.10 -26.72 27.23
CA GLU A 426 5.10 -26.92 26.17
C GLU A 426 4.51 -27.62 24.94
N ILE A 427 3.57 -28.55 25.13
CA ILE A 427 2.83 -29.18 24.02
C ILE A 427 2.00 -28.13 23.25
N LEU A 428 1.48 -27.11 23.91
CA LEU A 428 0.73 -26.03 23.26
C LEU A 428 1.61 -25.24 22.27
N GLU A 429 2.91 -25.10 22.56
CA GLU A 429 3.87 -24.46 21.64
C GLU A 429 4.14 -25.29 20.39
N ALA A 430 3.97 -26.61 20.46
CA ALA A 430 4.17 -27.50 19.32
C ALA A 430 3.03 -27.42 18.28
N ILE A 431 1.91 -26.75 18.60
CA ILE A 431 0.81 -26.57 17.66
C ILE A 431 1.23 -25.59 16.55
N PRO A 432 1.12 -25.98 15.27
CA PRO A 432 1.45 -25.07 14.16
C PRO A 432 0.59 -23.81 14.21
N SER A 433 1.21 -22.63 14.06
CA SER A 433 0.50 -21.35 14.17
C SER A 433 -0.59 -21.17 13.10
N VAL A 434 -0.44 -21.83 11.94
CA VAL A 434 -1.48 -21.92 10.90
C VAL A 434 -2.76 -22.57 11.43
N VAL A 435 -2.65 -23.63 12.23
CA VAL A 435 -3.81 -24.32 12.82
C VAL A 435 -4.48 -23.43 13.86
N LEU A 436 -3.70 -22.75 14.70
CA LEU A 436 -4.23 -21.78 15.67
C LEU A 436 -4.92 -20.61 14.97
N GLY A 437 -4.34 -20.08 13.89
CA GLY A 437 -4.92 -19.01 13.08
C GLY A 437 -6.25 -19.42 12.44
N PHE A 438 -6.31 -20.64 11.91
CA PHE A 438 -7.53 -21.19 11.32
C PHE A 438 -8.64 -21.38 12.36
N ILE A 439 -8.33 -21.96 13.51
CA ILE A 439 -9.27 -22.10 14.64
C ILE A 439 -9.72 -20.72 15.12
N ALA A 440 -8.79 -19.77 15.22
CA ALA A 440 -9.13 -18.41 15.63
C ALA A 440 -10.07 -17.73 14.64
N ALA A 441 -9.85 -17.88 13.33
CA ALA A 441 -10.70 -17.26 12.32
C ALA A 441 -12.11 -17.86 12.28
N ILE A 442 -12.25 -19.19 12.42
CA ILE A 442 -13.55 -19.87 12.29
C ILE A 442 -14.34 -19.92 13.60
N TRP A 443 -13.65 -20.05 14.73
CA TRP A 443 -14.29 -20.26 16.03
C TRP A 443 -14.12 -19.06 16.97
N LEU A 444 -12.90 -18.54 17.13
CA LEU A 444 -12.66 -17.44 18.08
C LEU A 444 -13.25 -16.12 17.61
N ALA A 445 -13.13 -15.78 16.32
CA ALA A 445 -13.58 -14.49 15.80
C ALA A 445 -15.11 -14.30 15.92
N PRO A 446 -15.96 -15.28 15.51
CA PRO A 446 -17.41 -15.18 15.71
C PRO A 446 -17.82 -15.17 17.19
N LEU A 447 -17.10 -15.92 18.04
CA LEU A 447 -17.36 -15.87 19.49
C LEU A 447 -16.96 -14.52 20.08
N ALA A 448 -15.81 -13.98 19.70
CA ALA A 448 -15.37 -12.70 20.21
C ALA A 448 -16.35 -11.57 19.86
N GLU A 449 -16.99 -11.60 18.69
CA GLU A 449 -18.08 -10.70 18.32
C GLU A 449 -19.25 -10.76 19.33
N GLN A 450 -19.70 -11.97 19.66
CA GLN A 450 -20.84 -12.20 20.55
C GLN A 450 -20.51 -11.87 22.02
N PHE A 451 -19.27 -12.09 22.45
CA PHE A 451 -18.87 -12.05 23.86
C PHE A 451 -17.91 -10.91 24.21
N ILE A 452 -17.61 -9.94 23.32
CA ILE A 452 -16.58 -8.91 23.57
C ILE A 452 -16.86 -8.12 24.87
N LEU A 453 -18.11 -7.72 25.09
CA LEU A 453 -18.50 -6.95 26.26
C LEU A 453 -18.39 -7.81 27.53
N SER A 454 -18.81 -9.07 27.43
CA SER A 454 -18.64 -10.06 28.49
C SER A 454 -17.16 -10.28 28.83
N LEU A 455 -16.29 -10.33 27.81
CA LEU A 455 -14.85 -10.51 27.98
C LEU A 455 -14.21 -9.30 28.68
N LEU A 456 -14.57 -8.08 28.27
CA LEU A 456 -14.07 -6.85 28.89
C LEU A 456 -14.51 -6.75 30.36
N LEU A 457 -15.79 -6.98 30.64
CA LEU A 457 -16.32 -7.02 32.00
C LEU A 457 -15.66 -8.13 32.83
N PHE A 458 -15.43 -9.29 32.24
CA PHE A 458 -14.76 -10.40 32.89
C PHE A 458 -13.35 -10.00 33.35
N VAL A 459 -12.54 -9.43 32.47
CA VAL A 459 -11.17 -8.97 32.81
C VAL A 459 -11.18 -7.95 33.96
N VAL A 460 -12.15 -7.03 33.97
CA VAL A 460 -12.31 -6.02 35.05
C VAL A 460 -12.76 -6.67 36.36
N MET A 461 -13.61 -7.70 36.30
CA MET A 461 -14.17 -8.37 37.48
C MET A 461 -13.22 -9.39 38.11
N ILE A 462 -12.27 -9.96 37.37
CA ILE A 462 -11.27 -10.91 37.89
C ILE A 462 -10.57 -10.40 39.16
N PRO A 463 -9.92 -9.22 39.18
CA PRO A 463 -9.21 -8.76 40.38
C PRO A 463 -10.17 -8.54 41.57
N LEU A 464 -11.38 -8.05 41.31
CA LEU A 464 -12.40 -7.84 42.34
C LEU A 464 -12.81 -9.16 42.99
N VAL A 465 -13.08 -10.18 42.17
CA VAL A 465 -13.55 -11.49 42.64
C VAL A 465 -12.43 -12.26 43.32
N LEU A 466 -11.20 -12.19 42.80
CA LEU A 466 -10.03 -12.77 43.46
C LEU A 466 -9.76 -12.08 44.81
N PHE A 467 -9.94 -10.76 44.90
CA PHE A 467 -9.82 -10.02 46.15
C PHE A 467 -10.91 -10.41 47.17
N LEU A 468 -12.16 -10.49 46.73
CA LEU A 468 -13.27 -10.97 47.55
C LEU A 468 -13.06 -12.41 48.02
N PHE A 469 -12.61 -13.28 47.11
CA PHE A 469 -12.26 -14.66 47.44
C PHE A 469 -11.14 -14.70 48.49
N ALA A 470 -10.06 -13.92 48.32
CA ALA A 470 -8.97 -13.87 49.29
C ALA A 470 -9.44 -13.44 50.69
N LEU A 471 -10.36 -12.48 50.79
CA LEU A 471 -10.95 -12.05 52.06
C LEU A 471 -11.86 -13.12 52.68
N LEU A 472 -12.70 -13.77 51.88
CA LEU A 472 -13.66 -14.79 52.33
C LEU A 472 -12.99 -16.14 52.62
N HIS A 473 -11.85 -16.42 52.00
CA HIS A 473 -11.11 -17.67 52.13
C HIS A 473 -10.50 -17.83 53.53
N HIS A 474 -9.99 -16.75 54.13
CA HIS A 474 -9.33 -16.79 55.44
C HIS A 474 -10.21 -17.41 56.54
N PRO A 475 -11.47 -16.97 56.77
CA PRO A 475 -12.34 -17.58 57.80
C PRO A 475 -12.89 -18.97 57.40
N LEU A 476 -13.01 -19.27 56.10
CA LEU A 476 -13.53 -20.57 55.63
C LEU A 476 -12.52 -21.71 55.82
N VAL A 477 -11.24 -21.46 55.55
CA VAL A 477 -10.19 -22.49 55.59
C VAL A 477 -9.79 -22.89 56.99
N GLU A 478 -9.94 -22.00 57.97
CA GLU A 478 -9.71 -22.34 59.38
C GLU A 478 -10.63 -23.47 59.87
N ARG A 479 -11.82 -23.62 59.26
CA ARG A 479 -12.81 -24.67 59.58
C ARG A 479 -12.60 -25.98 58.82
N LEU A 480 -11.72 -26.01 57.81
CA LEU A 480 -11.51 -27.18 56.94
C LEU A 480 -10.45 -28.15 57.53
N PRO A 481 -10.58 -29.48 57.32
CA PRO A 481 -9.61 -30.47 57.76
C PRO A 481 -8.23 -30.25 57.12
N GLN A 482 -7.13 -30.53 57.85
CA GLN A 482 -5.76 -30.32 57.36
C GLN A 482 -5.43 -31.05 56.04
N GLN A 483 -6.08 -32.18 55.74
CA GLN A 483 -5.91 -32.92 54.49
C GLN A 483 -6.38 -32.15 53.25
N PHE A 484 -7.34 -31.22 53.41
CA PHE A 484 -7.85 -30.38 52.32
C PHE A 484 -7.11 -29.04 52.19
N LYS A 485 -6.19 -28.72 53.11
CA LYS A 485 -5.48 -27.43 53.12
C LYS A 485 -4.35 -27.32 52.09
N GLN A 486 -3.87 -28.43 51.51
CA GLN A 486 -2.76 -28.42 50.55
C GLN A 486 -3.19 -28.95 49.18
N GLY A 487 -3.09 -28.10 48.15
CA GLY A 487 -3.26 -28.47 46.74
C GLY A 487 -4.66 -28.25 46.14
N TRP A 488 -5.69 -27.98 46.96
CA TRP A 488 -7.06 -27.73 46.49
C TRP A 488 -7.34 -26.27 46.09
N GLU A 489 -6.40 -25.35 46.34
CA GLU A 489 -6.55 -23.92 46.07
C GLU A 489 -6.80 -23.63 44.57
N LEU A 490 -6.05 -24.29 43.69
CA LEU A 490 -6.18 -24.12 42.24
C LEU A 490 -7.50 -24.62 41.65
N PRO A 491 -7.95 -25.88 41.91
CA PRO A 491 -9.21 -26.35 41.36
C PRO A 491 -10.41 -25.54 41.89
N ILE A 492 -10.35 -25.04 43.13
CA ILE A 492 -11.40 -24.16 43.65
C ILE A 492 -11.37 -22.80 42.94
N ALA A 493 -10.19 -22.21 42.77
CA ALA A 493 -10.03 -20.95 42.07
C ALA A 493 -10.45 -21.06 40.59
N SER A 494 -10.16 -22.17 39.91
CA SER A 494 -10.58 -22.37 38.51
C SER A 494 -12.09 -22.53 38.38
N ILE A 495 -12.74 -23.29 39.28
CA ILE A 495 -14.21 -23.38 39.33
C ILE A 495 -14.84 -22.01 39.56
N LEU A 496 -14.29 -21.22 40.49
CA LEU A 496 -14.75 -19.86 40.77
C LEU A 496 -14.63 -18.96 39.52
N LEU A 497 -13.52 -19.05 38.79
CA LEU A 497 -13.26 -18.25 37.60
C LEU A 497 -14.22 -18.61 36.46
N VAL A 498 -14.53 -19.89 36.28
CA VAL A 498 -15.53 -20.37 35.31
C VAL A 498 -16.94 -19.90 35.71
N ALA A 499 -17.29 -20.00 36.99
CA ALA A 499 -18.56 -19.51 37.50
C ALA A 499 -18.70 -17.99 37.33
N LEU A 500 -17.62 -17.23 37.53
CA LEU A 500 -17.58 -15.80 37.25
C LEU A 500 -17.81 -15.51 35.77
N GLY A 501 -17.15 -16.24 34.87
CA GLY A 501 -17.33 -16.08 33.43
C GLY A 501 -18.79 -16.30 33.02
N PHE A 502 -19.41 -17.36 33.55
CA PHE A 502 -20.83 -17.64 33.32
C PHE A 502 -21.73 -16.53 33.90
N PHE A 503 -21.44 -16.05 35.10
CA PHE A 503 -22.18 -14.94 35.71
C PHE A 503 -22.08 -13.65 34.90
N VAL A 504 -20.88 -13.26 34.46
CA VAL A 504 -20.67 -12.06 33.64
C VAL A 504 -21.41 -12.18 32.31
N TYR A 505 -21.41 -13.36 31.69
CA TYR A 505 -22.18 -13.59 30.47
C TYR A 505 -23.69 -13.35 30.68
N MET A 506 -24.28 -13.92 31.73
CA MET A 506 -25.70 -13.71 32.07
C MET A 506 -26.03 -12.24 32.33
N VAL A 507 -25.15 -11.52 33.03
CA VAL A 507 -25.31 -10.09 33.31
C VAL A 507 -25.22 -9.27 32.03
N THR A 508 -24.28 -9.60 31.13
CA THR A 508 -24.06 -8.85 29.89
C THR A 508 -25.25 -8.99 28.94
N ASP A 509 -25.81 -10.18 28.79
CA ASP A 509 -27.03 -10.42 28.01
C ASP A 509 -28.23 -9.59 28.50
N SER A 510 -28.34 -9.44 29.83
CA SER A 510 -29.36 -8.58 30.44
C SER A 510 -29.11 -7.09 30.16
N ILE A 511 -27.85 -6.65 30.15
CA ILE A 511 -27.45 -5.26 29.90
C ILE A 511 -27.66 -4.89 28.42
N THR A 512 -27.30 -5.75 27.47
CA THR A 512 -27.47 -5.48 26.03
C THR A 512 -28.94 -5.33 25.67
N VAL A 513 -29.80 -6.23 26.15
CA VAL A 513 -31.26 -6.15 25.98
C VAL A 513 -31.83 -4.88 26.62
N ALA A 514 -31.43 -4.53 27.84
CA ALA A 514 -31.87 -3.30 28.50
C ALA A 514 -31.39 -2.02 27.78
N SER A 515 -30.19 -2.04 27.20
CA SER A 515 -29.58 -0.90 26.50
C SER A 515 -30.14 -0.63 25.11
N SER A 516 -30.76 -1.62 24.47
CA SER A 516 -31.42 -1.46 23.15
C SER A 516 -32.55 -0.43 23.15
N ASN A 517 -33.08 -0.05 24.32
CA ASN A 517 -34.10 1.00 24.48
C ASN A 517 -33.49 2.41 24.69
N LEU A 518 -32.18 2.54 24.84
CA LEU A 518 -31.46 3.80 25.12
C LEU A 518 -30.29 3.97 24.14
N GLN A 519 -30.65 4.19 22.88
CA GLN A 519 -29.73 4.20 21.73
C GLN A 519 -28.67 5.32 21.77
N ASP A 520 -28.87 6.37 22.59
CA ASP A 520 -28.12 7.63 22.48
C ASP A 520 -27.07 7.91 23.58
N HIS A 521 -26.86 7.03 24.58
CA HIS A 521 -26.08 7.42 25.78
C HIS A 521 -24.87 6.54 26.15
N TRP A 522 -24.41 5.66 25.26
CA TRP A 522 -23.25 4.81 25.57
C TRP A 522 -21.95 5.23 24.86
N LEU A 523 -20.82 4.85 25.47
CA LEU A 523 -19.46 5.29 25.12
C LEU A 523 -18.92 4.76 23.77
N ILE A 524 -19.61 3.86 23.05
CA ILE A 524 -19.11 3.27 21.77
C ILE A 524 -20.28 3.01 20.79
N PRO A 525 -20.60 3.78 19.76
CA PRO A 525 -21.78 3.53 18.90
C PRO A 525 -22.04 2.05 18.51
N ILE A 526 -23.29 1.56 18.61
CA ILE A 526 -23.67 0.14 18.35
C ILE A 526 -23.25 -0.29 16.94
N ASP A 527 -23.26 0.62 15.97
CA ASP A 527 -22.84 0.41 14.58
C ASP A 527 -21.36 0.01 14.44
N LYS A 528 -20.52 0.34 15.42
CA LYS A 528 -19.12 -0.11 15.48
C LYS A 528 -18.97 -1.54 16.03
N LEU A 529 -19.99 -2.08 16.71
CA LEU A 529 -19.99 -3.44 17.24
C LEU A 529 -20.24 -4.49 16.15
N GLU A 530 -20.99 -4.13 15.10
CA GLU A 530 -21.42 -5.05 14.02
C GLU A 530 -20.31 -5.38 12.99
N ASN A 531 -19.20 -4.62 12.99
CA ASN A 531 -18.07 -4.81 12.06
C ASN A 531 -16.82 -5.43 12.74
N MET A 532 -16.98 -6.09 13.90
CA MET A 532 -15.86 -6.50 14.76
C MET A 532 -15.18 -7.83 14.40
N ASN A 533 -15.68 -8.56 13.40
CA ASN A 533 -15.20 -9.91 13.01
C ASN A 533 -13.76 -9.98 12.53
N LYS A 534 -13.17 -8.82 12.22
CA LYS A 534 -11.78 -8.66 11.77
C LYS A 534 -11.04 -7.63 12.61
N SER A 535 -11.42 -7.47 13.88
CA SER A 535 -10.83 -6.47 14.77
C SER A 535 -9.47 -6.90 15.31
N THR A 536 -8.66 -5.92 15.68
CA THR A 536 -7.33 -6.16 16.25
C THR A 536 -7.39 -6.92 17.58
N ILE A 537 -8.48 -6.77 18.36
CA ILE A 537 -8.63 -7.45 19.66
C ILE A 537 -8.68 -8.98 19.48
N VAL A 538 -9.41 -9.48 18.49
CA VAL A 538 -9.48 -10.92 18.21
C VAL A 538 -8.10 -11.48 17.88
N VAL A 539 -7.34 -10.72 17.09
CA VAL A 539 -5.99 -11.06 16.68
C VAL A 539 -5.06 -11.08 17.89
N ALA A 540 -5.16 -10.08 18.76
CA ALA A 540 -4.39 -10.00 20.00
C ALA A 540 -4.71 -11.16 20.96
N LEU A 541 -5.97 -11.60 21.03
CA LEU A 541 -6.38 -12.75 21.85
C LEU A 541 -5.78 -14.05 21.31
N ALA A 542 -5.92 -14.31 20.01
CA ALA A 542 -5.37 -15.50 19.36
C ALA A 542 -3.83 -15.55 19.45
N LEU A 543 -3.19 -14.43 19.10
CA LEU A 543 -1.74 -14.27 19.16
C LEU A 543 -1.22 -14.36 20.60
N GLY A 544 -1.92 -13.73 21.55
CA GLY A 544 -1.58 -13.78 22.97
C GLY A 544 -1.54 -15.21 23.49
N ILE A 545 -2.57 -16.01 23.22
CA ILE A 545 -2.63 -17.44 23.58
C ILE A 545 -1.45 -18.21 22.97
N ALA A 546 -1.10 -17.93 21.72
CA ALA A 546 0.00 -18.60 21.04
C ALA A 546 1.39 -18.28 21.62
N ILE A 547 1.58 -17.07 22.19
CA ILE A 547 2.86 -16.63 22.76
C ILE A 547 3.03 -17.06 24.23
N VAL A 548 1.92 -17.30 24.95
CA VAL A 548 1.93 -17.68 26.37
C VAL A 548 2.89 -18.83 26.69
N PRO A 549 2.91 -19.96 25.94
CA PRO A 549 3.83 -21.06 26.21
C PRO A 549 5.30 -20.67 26.23
N SER A 550 5.72 -19.85 25.28
CA SER A 550 7.11 -19.46 25.13
C SER A 550 7.58 -18.54 26.25
N ILE A 551 6.73 -17.61 26.69
CA ILE A 551 7.04 -16.76 27.85
C ILE A 551 7.00 -17.60 29.13
N TYR A 552 6.01 -18.47 29.28
CA TYR A 552 5.82 -19.29 30.47
C TYR A 552 7.01 -20.22 30.71
N SER A 553 7.40 -21.04 29.72
CA SER A 553 8.43 -22.08 29.90
C SER A 553 9.76 -21.45 30.31
N LEU A 554 10.19 -20.39 29.62
CA LEU A 554 11.43 -19.68 29.92
C LEU A 554 11.40 -18.92 31.25
N ALA A 555 10.27 -18.30 31.60
CA ALA A 555 10.14 -17.61 32.89
C ALA A 555 10.09 -18.61 34.06
N GLU A 556 9.43 -19.75 33.89
CA GLU A 556 9.35 -20.83 34.88
C GLU A 556 10.74 -21.40 35.18
N ASP A 557 11.53 -21.70 34.13
CA ASP A 557 12.90 -22.18 34.30
C ASP A 557 13.78 -21.16 35.03
N ALA A 558 13.71 -19.88 34.66
CA ALA A 558 14.47 -18.83 35.33
C ALA A 558 14.14 -18.70 36.82
N ILE A 559 12.87 -18.90 37.21
CA ILE A 559 12.43 -18.85 38.62
C ILE A 559 12.84 -20.13 39.36
N TYR A 560 12.75 -21.28 38.69
CA TYR A 560 13.07 -22.58 39.28
C TYR A 560 14.59 -22.73 39.54
N GLU A 561 15.43 -22.21 38.64
CA GLU A 561 16.91 -22.21 38.74
C GLU A 561 17.47 -21.48 39.96
N VAL A 562 16.70 -20.57 40.58
CA VAL A 562 17.14 -19.89 41.81
C VAL A 562 17.53 -20.95 42.87
N PRO A 563 18.72 -20.89 43.48
CA PRO A 563 19.18 -21.90 44.42
C PRO A 563 18.21 -22.13 45.59
N HIS A 564 17.91 -23.39 45.89
CA HIS A 564 17.05 -23.74 47.03
C HIS A 564 17.62 -23.28 48.37
N SER A 565 18.95 -23.20 48.51
CA SER A 565 19.61 -22.69 49.72
C SER A 565 19.21 -21.25 50.04
N LEU A 566 19.13 -20.36 49.04
CA LEU A 566 18.71 -18.97 49.22
C LEU A 566 17.22 -18.88 49.60
N LYS A 567 16.38 -19.72 48.98
CA LYS A 567 14.94 -19.82 49.32
C LYS A 567 14.77 -20.27 50.78
N GLN A 568 15.50 -21.30 51.21
CA GLN A 568 15.44 -21.84 52.57
C GLN A 568 16.04 -20.88 53.60
N ALA A 569 17.14 -20.19 53.28
CA ALA A 569 17.75 -19.19 54.15
C ALA A 569 16.79 -18.03 54.46
N SER A 570 16.11 -17.50 53.43
CA SER A 570 15.09 -16.46 53.60
C SER A 570 13.94 -16.93 54.51
N LEU A 571 13.44 -18.15 54.29
CA LEU A 571 12.38 -18.73 55.14
C LEU A 571 12.86 -18.97 56.58
N ALA A 572 14.11 -19.37 56.78
CA ALA A 572 14.71 -19.58 58.10
C ALA A 572 14.87 -18.26 58.89
N LEU A 573 15.02 -17.12 58.20
CA LEU A 573 15.00 -15.79 58.80
C LEU A 573 13.59 -15.30 59.18
N GLY A 574 12.57 -16.16 59.06
CA GLY A 574 11.18 -15.84 59.38
C GLY A 574 10.43 -15.11 58.26
N ALA A 575 11.01 -15.00 57.06
CA ALA A 575 10.32 -14.39 55.93
C ALA A 575 9.15 -15.26 55.45
N THR A 576 8.05 -14.63 55.06
CA THR A 576 6.93 -15.35 54.43
C THR A 576 7.30 -15.82 53.02
N LYS A 577 6.56 -16.78 52.46
CA LYS A 577 6.73 -17.20 51.05
C LYS A 577 6.62 -16.01 50.09
N LEU A 578 5.67 -15.10 50.30
CA LEU A 578 5.50 -13.91 49.47
C LEU A 578 6.69 -12.93 49.60
N GLN A 579 7.21 -12.73 50.81
CA GLN A 579 8.40 -11.91 51.03
C GLN A 579 9.64 -12.54 50.38
N THR A 580 9.81 -13.86 50.49
CA THR A 580 10.89 -14.61 49.85
C THR A 580 10.80 -14.54 48.33
N LEU A 581 9.58 -14.66 47.76
CA LEU A 581 9.35 -14.47 46.34
C LEU A 581 9.77 -13.08 45.88
N ARG A 582 9.23 -12.04 46.53
CA ARG A 582 9.43 -10.64 46.11
C ARG A 582 10.87 -10.18 46.28
N ASN A 583 11.49 -10.49 47.41
CA ASN A 583 12.77 -9.91 47.80
C ASN A 583 13.98 -10.79 47.46
N VAL A 584 13.79 -12.06 47.09
CA VAL A 584 14.92 -12.97 46.76
C VAL A 584 14.72 -13.57 45.38
N VAL A 585 13.62 -14.31 45.19
CA VAL A 585 13.45 -15.12 43.97
C VAL A 585 13.25 -14.25 42.73
N LEU A 586 12.32 -13.30 42.75
CA LEU A 586 12.05 -12.44 41.60
C LEU A 586 13.24 -11.55 41.25
N ILE A 587 13.99 -11.07 42.25
CA ILE A 587 15.19 -10.26 42.02
C ILE A 587 16.26 -11.06 41.27
N LEU A 588 16.52 -12.30 41.71
CA LEU A 588 17.51 -13.17 41.08
C LEU A 588 17.04 -13.70 39.70
N ALA A 589 15.74 -13.96 39.53
CA ALA A 589 15.17 -14.47 38.28
C ALA A 589 14.87 -13.38 37.23
N TYR A 590 14.85 -12.10 37.61
CA TYR A 590 14.44 -10.98 36.75
C TYR A 590 15.14 -10.93 35.38
N PRO A 591 16.48 -11.14 35.26
CA PRO A 591 17.13 -11.14 33.95
C PRO A 591 16.62 -12.25 33.03
N GLY A 592 16.25 -13.41 33.58
CA GLY A 592 15.67 -14.52 32.83
C GLY A 592 14.23 -14.25 32.42
N ILE A 593 13.41 -13.71 33.33
CA ILE A 593 12.03 -13.28 33.06
C ILE A 593 11.98 -12.24 31.93
N LEU A 594 12.85 -11.23 31.97
CA LEU A 594 12.93 -10.23 30.91
C LEU A 594 13.31 -10.84 29.57
N SER A 595 14.23 -11.81 29.57
CA SER A 595 14.63 -12.53 28.35
C SER A 595 13.46 -13.33 27.77
N ALA A 596 12.65 -13.96 28.62
CA ALA A 596 11.43 -14.68 28.22
C ALA A 596 10.40 -13.73 27.56
N VAL A 597 10.13 -12.58 28.18
CA VAL A 597 9.20 -11.57 27.64
C VAL A 597 9.71 -10.98 26.32
N ALA A 598 11.00 -10.68 26.23
CA ALA A 598 11.61 -10.16 25.00
C ALA A 598 11.54 -11.17 23.84
N LEU A 599 11.78 -12.46 24.11
CA LEU A 599 11.61 -13.50 23.10
C LEU A 599 10.15 -13.61 22.66
N GLY A 600 9.20 -13.51 23.60
CA GLY A 600 7.77 -13.46 23.32
C GLY A 600 7.39 -12.29 22.40
N LEU A 601 7.93 -11.10 22.66
CA LEU A 601 7.74 -9.92 21.80
C LEU A 601 8.29 -10.15 20.39
N GLY A 602 9.49 -10.74 20.26
CA GLY A 602 10.09 -11.08 18.97
C GLY A 602 9.20 -12.04 18.17
N ARG A 603 8.63 -13.06 18.81
CA ARG A 603 7.67 -13.99 18.19
C ARG A 603 6.37 -13.29 17.80
N ALA A 604 5.84 -12.42 18.66
CA ALA A 604 4.61 -11.66 18.39
C ALA A 604 4.74 -10.79 17.13
N PHE A 605 5.87 -10.09 17.02
CA PHE A 605 6.13 -9.19 15.90
C PHE A 605 6.39 -9.97 14.59
N GLY A 606 6.98 -11.15 14.70
CA GLY A 606 7.26 -12.07 13.59
C GLY A 606 6.09 -12.99 13.21
N GLU A 607 4.97 -12.96 13.93
CA GLU A 607 3.85 -13.83 13.61
C GLU A 607 3.21 -13.43 12.27
N THR A 608 3.05 -14.43 11.41
CA THR A 608 2.58 -14.23 10.04
C THR A 608 1.20 -14.86 9.84
N MET A 609 1.01 -16.10 10.32
CA MET A 609 -0.11 -16.93 9.88
C MET A 609 -1.38 -16.66 10.67
N ILE A 610 -1.28 -16.51 12.00
CA ILE A 610 -2.43 -16.13 12.84
C ILE A 610 -2.99 -14.79 12.37
N VAL A 611 -2.11 -13.82 12.15
CA VAL A 611 -2.46 -12.46 11.73
C VAL A 611 -3.13 -12.46 10.36
N LEU A 612 -2.53 -13.14 9.38
CA LEU A 612 -3.03 -13.19 8.00
C LEU A 612 -4.44 -13.82 7.91
N MET A 613 -4.71 -14.81 8.75
CA MET A 613 -6.01 -15.50 8.77
C MET A 613 -7.11 -14.70 9.49
N VAL A 614 -6.77 -13.95 10.55
CA VAL A 614 -7.78 -13.32 11.44
C VAL A 614 -8.05 -11.85 11.10
N THR A 615 -7.05 -11.07 10.67
CA THR A 615 -7.11 -9.59 10.65
C THR A 615 -7.92 -8.96 9.51
N GLY A 616 -8.48 -9.76 8.60
CA GLY A 616 -9.14 -9.23 7.40
C GLY A 616 -8.23 -8.49 6.41
N ASN A 617 -6.93 -8.37 6.71
CA ASN A 617 -5.88 -7.78 5.88
C ASN A 617 -6.15 -6.33 5.45
N THR A 618 -6.60 -5.48 6.37
CA THR A 618 -6.90 -4.05 6.11
C THR A 618 -5.77 -3.15 6.61
N PRO A 619 -4.95 -2.55 5.73
CA PRO A 619 -3.80 -1.74 6.14
C PRO A 619 -4.25 -0.34 6.58
N VAL A 620 -4.65 -0.19 7.84
CA VAL A 620 -5.09 1.09 8.41
C VAL A 620 -4.05 1.60 9.43
N ALA A 621 -3.72 2.90 9.37
CA ALA A 621 -2.73 3.54 10.24
C ALA A 621 -3.30 4.09 11.58
N ASN A 622 -4.52 3.70 11.96
CA ASN A 622 -5.15 4.18 13.18
C ASN A 622 -4.85 3.29 14.40
N TRP A 623 -4.83 3.89 15.59
CA TRP A 623 -4.64 3.18 16.86
C TRP A 623 -5.94 2.60 17.44
N ASP A 624 -7.05 2.62 16.71
CA ASP A 624 -8.35 2.12 17.18
C ASP A 624 -8.33 0.59 17.29
N PHE A 625 -8.44 0.01 18.48
CA PHE A 625 -8.32 -1.45 18.68
C PHE A 625 -9.43 -2.27 18.00
N LEU A 626 -10.54 -1.62 17.61
CA LEU A 626 -11.66 -2.27 16.94
C LEU A 626 -11.46 -2.37 15.42
N SER A 627 -10.56 -1.56 14.85
CA SER A 627 -10.25 -1.64 13.42
C SER A 627 -9.45 -2.91 13.09
N GLY A 628 -9.55 -3.34 11.84
CA GLY A 628 -8.64 -4.34 11.29
C GLY A 628 -7.23 -3.79 11.11
N LEU A 629 -6.31 -4.67 10.73
CA LEU A 629 -4.91 -4.31 10.50
C LEU A 629 -4.31 -5.17 9.40
N ARG A 630 -3.11 -4.78 8.97
CA ARG A 630 -2.21 -5.62 8.18
C ARG A 630 -0.81 -5.45 8.74
N THR A 631 -0.11 -6.53 9.03
CA THR A 631 1.26 -6.48 9.56
C THR A 631 2.28 -6.49 8.43
N LEU A 632 3.52 -6.09 8.74
CA LEU A 632 4.67 -6.23 7.83
C LEU A 632 4.83 -7.68 7.35
N THR A 633 4.71 -8.64 8.26
CA THR A 633 4.83 -10.08 7.99
C THR A 633 3.73 -10.61 7.06
N ALA A 634 2.47 -10.28 7.35
CA ALA A 634 1.34 -10.68 6.51
C ALA A 634 1.40 -9.99 5.14
N ASN A 635 1.86 -8.74 5.07
CA ASN A 635 2.06 -8.04 3.82
C ASN A 635 3.06 -8.76 2.91
N LEU A 636 4.22 -9.12 3.47
CA LEU A 636 5.26 -9.88 2.76
C LEU A 636 4.75 -11.26 2.28
N ALA A 637 3.99 -11.96 3.12
CA ALA A 637 3.48 -13.29 2.77
C ALA A 637 2.48 -13.27 1.60
N ILE A 638 1.68 -12.21 1.49
CA ILE A 638 0.65 -12.07 0.45
C ILE A 638 1.24 -11.52 -0.85
N GLU A 639 2.04 -10.46 -0.77
CA GLU A 639 2.40 -9.68 -1.96
C GLU A 639 3.73 -10.09 -2.59
N LEU A 640 4.66 -10.67 -1.82
CA LEU A 640 5.95 -11.06 -2.37
C LEU A 640 5.85 -12.14 -3.47
N PRO A 641 5.02 -13.20 -3.31
CA PRO A 641 4.86 -14.22 -4.36
C PRO A 641 4.23 -13.70 -5.66
N GLU A 642 3.39 -12.66 -5.56
CA GLU A 642 2.65 -12.08 -6.69
C GLU A 642 3.40 -10.92 -7.38
N SER A 643 4.49 -10.45 -6.78
CA SER A 643 5.23 -9.29 -7.28
C SER A 643 6.21 -9.64 -8.40
N GLU A 644 6.21 -8.83 -9.47
CA GLU A 644 7.15 -8.99 -10.58
C GLU A 644 8.59 -8.69 -10.12
N VAL A 645 9.51 -9.62 -10.40
CA VAL A 645 10.91 -9.51 -9.99
C VAL A 645 11.56 -8.28 -10.62
N GLY A 646 12.16 -7.44 -9.77
CA GLY A 646 12.86 -6.22 -10.19
C GLY A 646 11.97 -4.99 -10.34
N SER A 647 10.65 -5.11 -10.16
CA SER A 647 9.73 -3.96 -10.06
C SER A 647 10.00 -3.11 -8.81
N SER A 648 9.51 -1.87 -8.78
CA SER A 648 9.61 -1.02 -7.58
C SER A 648 8.82 -1.61 -6.41
N HIS A 649 7.65 -2.22 -6.68
CA HIS A 649 6.86 -2.93 -5.66
C HIS A 649 7.66 -4.05 -5.00
N TYR A 650 8.32 -4.90 -5.80
CA TYR A 650 9.20 -5.97 -5.31
C TYR A 650 10.29 -5.41 -4.39
N GLN A 651 10.98 -4.35 -4.81
CA GLN A 651 12.05 -3.75 -4.01
C GLN A 651 11.54 -3.12 -2.70
N ILE A 652 10.34 -2.51 -2.72
CA ILE A 652 9.69 -1.95 -1.51
C ILE A 652 9.28 -3.08 -0.55
N LEU A 653 8.87 -4.24 -1.04
CA LEU A 653 8.65 -5.42 -0.19
C LEU A 653 9.96 -5.89 0.45
N PHE A 654 11.08 -5.90 -0.29
CA PHE A 654 12.40 -6.17 0.31
C PHE A 654 12.81 -5.12 1.35
N LEU A 655 12.46 -3.84 1.15
CA LEU A 655 12.63 -2.79 2.15
C LEU A 655 11.78 -3.08 3.39
N THR A 656 10.54 -3.53 3.21
CA THR A 656 9.65 -3.95 4.30
C THR A 656 10.27 -5.09 5.11
N ALA A 657 10.87 -6.08 4.45
CA ALA A 657 11.61 -7.16 5.10
C ALA A 657 12.86 -6.66 5.85
N LEU A 658 13.59 -5.70 5.27
CA LEU A 658 14.73 -5.06 5.94
C LEU A 658 14.31 -4.25 7.18
N VAL A 659 13.16 -3.56 7.13
CA VAL A 659 12.58 -2.85 8.29
C VAL A 659 12.21 -3.84 9.39
N LEU A 660 11.53 -4.93 9.04
CA LEU A 660 11.18 -6.01 9.98
C LEU A 660 12.42 -6.63 10.64
N PHE A 661 13.45 -6.94 9.83
CA PHE A 661 14.72 -7.45 10.32
C PHE A 661 15.42 -6.44 11.24
N SER A 662 15.50 -5.18 10.84
CA SER A 662 16.15 -4.12 11.62
C SER A 662 15.45 -3.93 12.97
N PHE A 663 14.12 -3.93 12.98
CA PHE A 663 13.33 -3.81 14.20
C PHE A 663 13.55 -4.99 15.16
N THR A 664 13.47 -6.23 14.65
CA THR A 664 13.69 -7.44 15.47
C THR A 664 15.13 -7.50 15.98
N PHE A 665 16.11 -7.10 15.17
CA PHE A 665 17.51 -7.00 15.56
C PHE A 665 17.71 -5.97 16.69
N VAL A 666 17.13 -4.77 16.57
CA VAL A 666 17.22 -3.73 17.60
C VAL A 666 16.58 -4.19 18.91
N LEU A 667 15.38 -4.77 18.86
CA LEU A 667 14.71 -5.27 20.06
C LEU A 667 15.50 -6.38 20.76
N ASN A 668 15.97 -7.37 20.01
CA ASN A 668 16.76 -8.47 20.58
C ASN A 668 18.08 -7.97 21.17
N THR A 669 18.72 -6.99 20.52
CA THR A 669 19.94 -6.36 21.02
C THR A 669 19.67 -5.59 22.31
N LEU A 670 18.60 -4.79 22.36
CA LEU A 670 18.19 -4.07 23.57
C LEU A 670 17.89 -5.02 24.72
N ALA A 671 17.22 -6.15 24.46
CA ALA A 671 16.93 -7.16 25.46
C ALA A 671 18.20 -7.76 26.08
N GLU A 672 19.18 -8.11 25.26
CA GLU A 672 20.45 -8.67 25.74
C GLU A 672 21.30 -7.61 26.47
N LEU A 673 21.32 -6.36 25.99
CA LEU A 673 21.99 -5.26 26.70
C LEU A 673 21.38 -5.01 28.08
N LEU A 674 20.05 -4.98 28.18
CA LEU A 674 19.33 -4.85 29.46
C LEU A 674 19.66 -6.02 30.41
N ARG A 675 19.68 -7.25 29.89
CA ARG A 675 20.02 -8.45 30.66
C ARG A 675 21.43 -8.38 31.24
N GLN A 676 22.41 -7.96 30.44
CA GLN A 676 23.81 -7.82 30.89
C GLN A 676 23.97 -6.73 31.94
N TRP A 677 23.30 -5.59 31.75
CA TRP A 677 23.30 -4.48 32.70
C TRP A 677 22.75 -4.92 34.07
N LEU A 678 21.62 -5.64 34.07
CA LEU A 678 21.01 -6.15 35.31
C LEU A 678 21.89 -7.20 36.00
N ARG A 679 22.47 -8.15 35.26
CA ARG A 679 23.36 -9.16 35.85
C ARG A 679 24.55 -8.53 36.59
N LYS A 680 25.16 -7.47 36.04
CA LYS A 680 26.26 -6.77 36.69
C LYS A 680 25.85 -6.11 38.01
N ASN A 681 24.67 -5.49 38.05
CA ASN A 681 24.19 -4.77 39.23
C ASN A 681 23.74 -5.69 40.38
N TYR A 682 23.19 -6.88 40.06
CA TYR A 682 22.63 -7.80 41.06
C TYR A 682 23.54 -8.97 41.44
N GLN A 683 24.74 -9.11 40.83
CA GLN A 683 25.72 -10.11 41.25
C GLN A 683 26.64 -9.66 42.42
N HIS A 684 26.58 -8.39 42.83
CA HIS A 684 27.48 -7.79 43.83
C HIS A 684 26.80 -7.31 45.11
N GLY A 685 25.51 -7.61 45.31
CA GLY A 685 24.76 -7.37 46.55
C GLY A 685 24.00 -8.62 46.95
#